data_AF-A0A1W9UGI2-F1
#
_entry.id   AF-A0A1W9UGI2-F1
#
_cell.length_a   1.000
_cell.length_b   1.000
_cell.length_c   1.000
_cell.angle_alpha   90.00
_cell.angle_beta   90.00
_cell.angle_gamma   90.00
#
_symmetry.space_group_name_H-M   'P 1'
#
loop_
_entity.id
_entity.type
_entity.pdbx_description
1 polymer ?
#
loop_
_entity_poly.entity_id
_entity_poly.type
_entity_poly.pdbx_seq_one_letter_code
_entity_poly.pdbx_strand_id
1 'polypeptide(L)'
;PVLHALLSDPLARGLYLFPTKALAQDQLHELGEFTAALKAPLQARTYDGDTPASRRSKVRRQARLIVTNPDMLHLGILPHHTQWAEFFENLCYIVLDEIHAYRGVFGSHVANVLRRLRRVCSFYGSRPQFICASATIANPAEHAEGLIEAPVTLVNENGAPSGEKHFIFYNPPLVDEQLGIRRSPLLEAQAVARRFLSADVQTIVFTRARLAVEVLLTYLRDFAVAESRPPESVRGYRGGYLPDERRAIERGLRQGKVRGVVATNALELGIDIGRLSACIMTGYPGTIASTWQQAGRAGRTADVSAAVLVAGGSPLDQYMIAHPRFFFERSPEHALINPDNLVLLLNHLRCAAFELPFAQGESFGLSPDTETLLDFLAEEGVLVKSGQNWHWMSEGYPAAALSLRTGTGDDFVIMTHDEYDKTRTIGRVDFYSAPRTIYPEAIYIHEGRQYLVEKLDWEKKTAHARPVAVDYYTRATTSTQVQVIDVTESAETGAARKAYGQVLVISKTTGFGKIKLYTHETLGRGEIDLPEQEMETSGYWFSLTEEAAEQAAGAGLLRFDDGDRGPNWASQRNKARARDGYRCRHCGAPERPDRQHDVHHLKPFREFGYLPGQNEAYLEANQLDNLVTLCAPCHHRAEAGLRVKSALAGLAYALRHIAPLYLMCAPGDIGVFSEARWQHSQAPSVCIYDNVPGGTGFSEHLFELHDDLLIAAGEVVANCPCQSGCPSCVGPAVEGGESTKQNVMRLLQVVTGNQRRPRKSL
;
A
#
# COMPACT_ATOMS: atom_id res chain seq x y z
N PRO A 1 1.11 -31.56 13.35
CA PRO A 1 2.14 -31.53 14.42
C PRO A 1 1.62 -30.99 15.76
N VAL A 2 1.10 -29.75 15.80
CA VAL A 2 0.69 -29.10 17.06
C VAL A 2 -0.40 -29.89 17.79
N LEU A 3 -1.52 -30.22 17.13
CA LEU A 3 -2.58 -31.01 17.75
C LEU A 3 -2.07 -32.36 18.27
N HIS A 4 -1.22 -33.04 17.50
CA HIS A 4 -0.64 -34.32 17.90
C HIS A 4 0.16 -34.19 19.22
N ALA A 5 1.01 -33.17 19.34
CA ALA A 5 1.75 -32.92 20.58
C ALA A 5 0.84 -32.56 21.76
N LEU A 6 -0.15 -31.69 21.54
CA LEU A 6 -1.11 -31.29 22.57
C LEU A 6 -1.98 -32.46 23.07
N LEU A 7 -2.23 -33.46 22.21
CA LEU A 7 -2.97 -34.68 22.57
C LEU A 7 -2.08 -35.72 23.25
N SER A 8 -0.79 -35.76 22.92
CA SER A 8 0.16 -36.75 23.45
C SER A 8 0.72 -36.34 24.81
N ASP A 9 0.91 -35.03 25.03
CA ASP A 9 1.41 -34.48 26.29
C ASP A 9 0.42 -33.41 26.81
N PRO A 10 -0.15 -33.56 28.02
CA PRO A 10 -1.05 -32.58 28.62
C PRO A 10 -0.36 -31.25 29.01
N LEU A 11 0.96 -31.23 29.16
CA LEU A 11 1.73 -30.03 29.47
C LEU A 11 2.07 -29.22 28.22
N ALA A 12 2.27 -29.85 27.07
CA ALA A 12 2.54 -29.17 25.81
C ALA A 12 1.61 -27.97 25.56
N ARG A 13 2.21 -26.88 25.05
CA ARG A 13 1.55 -25.63 24.65
C ARG A 13 1.92 -25.25 23.21
N GLY A 14 1.07 -24.47 22.56
CA GLY A 14 1.29 -23.95 21.22
C GLY A 14 0.87 -22.49 21.08
N LEU A 15 1.60 -21.72 20.27
CA LEU A 15 1.34 -20.33 19.98
C LEU A 15 1.15 -20.13 18.47
N TYR A 16 0.05 -19.52 18.04
CA TYR A 16 -0.21 -19.19 16.65
C TYR A 16 -0.24 -17.67 16.50
N LEU A 17 0.56 -17.16 15.56
CA LEU A 17 0.64 -15.74 15.22
C LEU A 17 0.05 -15.52 13.84
N PHE A 18 -0.96 -14.65 13.79
CA PHE A 18 -1.61 -14.24 12.55
C PHE A 18 -1.43 -12.74 12.34
N PRO A 19 -1.28 -12.26 11.08
CA PRO A 19 -1.13 -10.84 10.80
C PRO A 19 -2.42 -10.05 11.05
N THR A 20 -3.58 -10.72 11.05
CA THR A 20 -4.88 -10.08 11.29
C THR A 20 -5.75 -10.89 12.24
N LYS A 21 -6.65 -10.19 12.95
CA LYS A 21 -7.63 -10.81 13.85
C LYS A 21 -8.65 -11.68 13.11
N ALA A 22 -8.95 -11.39 11.85
CA ALA A 22 -9.93 -12.15 11.07
C ALA A 22 -9.41 -13.59 10.82
N LEU A 23 -8.16 -13.72 10.37
CA LEU A 23 -7.51 -15.02 10.18
C LEU A 23 -7.41 -15.81 11.49
N ALA A 24 -7.02 -15.14 12.58
CA ALA A 24 -6.95 -15.77 13.91
C ALA A 24 -8.30 -16.40 14.33
N GLN A 25 -9.42 -15.72 14.06
CA GLN A 25 -10.76 -16.23 14.40
C GLN A 25 -11.19 -17.36 13.47
N ASP A 26 -10.81 -17.30 12.19
CA ASP A 26 -11.10 -18.36 11.23
C ASP A 26 -10.39 -19.66 11.61
N GLN A 27 -9.09 -19.56 11.91
CA GLN A 27 -8.31 -20.70 12.40
C GLN A 27 -8.89 -21.25 13.72
N LEU A 28 -9.34 -20.39 14.62
CA LEU A 28 -9.95 -20.81 15.88
C LEU A 28 -11.22 -21.65 15.64
N HIS A 29 -12.02 -21.28 14.64
CA HIS A 29 -13.23 -22.02 14.27
C HIS A 29 -12.87 -23.41 13.72
N GLU A 30 -11.95 -23.48 12.76
CA GLU A 30 -11.48 -24.74 12.17
C GLU A 30 -10.85 -25.68 13.21
N LEU A 31 -10.01 -25.14 14.10
CA LEU A 31 -9.44 -25.90 15.22
C LEU A 31 -10.53 -26.45 16.14
N GLY A 32 -11.60 -25.69 16.38
CA GLY A 32 -12.75 -26.12 17.16
C GLY A 32 -13.52 -27.26 16.52
N GLU A 33 -13.68 -27.25 15.19
CA GLU A 33 -14.30 -28.36 14.46
C GLU A 33 -13.44 -29.62 14.54
N PHE A 34 -12.13 -29.50 14.36
CA PHE A 34 -11.20 -30.64 14.51
C PHE A 34 -11.20 -31.22 15.92
N THR A 35 -11.10 -30.39 16.96
CA THR A 35 -11.07 -30.91 18.34
C THR A 35 -12.41 -31.53 18.74
N ALA A 36 -13.53 -30.98 18.27
CA ALA A 36 -14.85 -31.57 18.47
C ALA A 36 -14.98 -32.94 17.77
N ALA A 37 -14.53 -33.05 16.51
CA ALA A 37 -14.53 -34.31 15.78
C ALA A 37 -13.65 -35.37 16.46
N LEU A 38 -12.50 -34.97 17.00
CA LEU A 38 -11.58 -35.83 17.75
C LEU A 38 -12.06 -36.12 19.19
N LYS A 39 -13.15 -35.48 19.65
CA LYS A 39 -13.60 -35.50 21.05
C LYS A 39 -12.48 -35.16 22.04
N ALA A 40 -11.55 -34.33 21.61
CA ALA A 40 -10.40 -33.95 22.40
C ALA A 40 -10.80 -32.87 23.43
N PRO A 41 -10.39 -32.98 24.70
CA PRO A 41 -10.59 -31.92 25.69
C PRO A 41 -9.57 -30.77 25.51
N LEU A 42 -9.37 -30.35 24.25
CA LEU A 42 -8.44 -29.29 23.87
C LEU A 42 -9.21 -28.06 23.42
N GLN A 43 -8.91 -26.93 24.05
CA GLN A 43 -9.52 -25.66 23.70
C GLN A 43 -8.48 -24.63 23.29
N ALA A 44 -8.46 -24.31 22.00
CA ALA A 44 -7.79 -23.12 21.50
C ALA A 44 -8.52 -21.86 21.99
N ARG A 45 -7.77 -20.80 22.28
CA ARG A 45 -8.31 -19.51 22.73
C ARG A 45 -7.59 -18.37 22.03
N THR A 46 -8.35 -17.35 21.62
CA THR A 46 -7.77 -16.10 21.13
C THR A 46 -7.35 -15.21 22.30
N TYR A 47 -6.23 -14.51 22.14
CA TYR A 47 -5.77 -13.48 23.05
C TYR A 47 -5.29 -12.28 22.24
N ASP A 48 -6.13 -11.27 22.09
CA ASP A 48 -5.90 -10.08 21.27
C ASP A 48 -6.50 -8.83 21.95
N GLY A 49 -6.39 -7.68 21.29
CA GLY A 49 -6.96 -6.42 21.77
C GLY A 49 -8.48 -6.46 22.01
N ASP A 50 -9.22 -7.36 21.34
CA ASP A 50 -10.68 -7.48 21.48
C ASP A 50 -11.07 -8.47 22.59
N THR A 51 -10.10 -9.16 23.19
CA THR A 51 -10.34 -10.10 24.27
C THR A 51 -10.70 -9.33 25.56
N PRO A 52 -11.93 -9.51 26.10
CA PRO A 52 -12.41 -8.74 27.26
C PRO A 52 -11.49 -8.91 28.47
N ALA A 53 -11.23 -7.82 29.19
CA ALA A 53 -10.32 -7.81 30.34
C ALA A 53 -10.69 -8.89 31.39
N SER A 54 -11.98 -9.08 31.66
CA SER A 54 -12.50 -10.10 32.57
C SER A 54 -12.17 -11.54 32.16
N ARG A 55 -11.93 -11.80 30.87
CA ARG A 55 -11.60 -13.14 30.35
C ARG A 55 -10.10 -13.40 30.27
N ARG A 56 -9.25 -12.37 30.27
CA ARG A 56 -7.79 -12.52 30.04
C ARG A 56 -7.14 -13.44 31.07
N SER A 57 -7.45 -13.27 32.36
CA SER A 57 -6.90 -14.11 33.44
C SER A 57 -7.26 -15.60 33.27
N LYS A 58 -8.51 -15.88 32.89
CA LYS A 58 -8.97 -17.26 32.63
C LYS A 58 -8.27 -17.88 31.42
N VAL A 59 -8.09 -17.12 30.35
CA VAL A 59 -7.38 -17.59 29.14
C VAL A 59 -5.94 -17.96 29.49
N ARG A 60 -5.20 -17.10 30.21
CA ARG A 60 -3.81 -17.37 30.62
C ARG A 60 -3.63 -18.69 31.37
N ARG A 61 -4.54 -18.99 32.30
CA ARG A 61 -4.44 -20.19 33.15
C ARG A 61 -4.91 -21.49 32.50
N GLN A 62 -5.75 -21.41 31.47
CA GLN A 62 -6.45 -22.60 30.94
C GLN A 62 -6.10 -22.93 29.49
N ALA A 63 -5.66 -21.94 28.71
CA ALA A 63 -5.44 -22.13 27.29
C ALA A 63 -4.11 -22.84 27.04
N ARG A 64 -4.19 -23.97 26.36
CA ARG A 64 -3.01 -24.72 25.91
C ARG A 64 -2.55 -24.32 24.51
N LEU A 65 -3.48 -23.79 23.72
CA LEU A 65 -3.24 -23.29 22.38
C LEU A 65 -3.73 -21.85 22.31
N ILE A 66 -2.80 -20.91 22.18
CA ILE A 66 -3.09 -19.47 22.09
C ILE A 66 -3.00 -19.04 20.63
N VAL A 67 -4.04 -18.35 20.16
CA VAL A 67 -4.05 -17.67 18.87
C VAL A 67 -4.00 -16.16 19.11
N THR A 68 -3.00 -15.48 18.56
CA THR A 68 -2.76 -14.06 18.78
C THR A 68 -2.17 -13.39 17.54
N ASN A 69 -1.72 -12.14 17.69
CA ASN A 69 -1.06 -11.36 16.66
C ASN A 69 0.24 -10.73 17.23
N PRO A 70 1.18 -10.29 16.36
CA PRO A 70 2.43 -9.69 16.83
C PRO A 70 2.23 -8.47 17.74
N ASP A 71 1.20 -7.67 17.46
CA ASP A 71 0.86 -6.47 18.25
C ASP A 71 0.55 -6.83 19.71
N MET A 72 -0.29 -7.85 19.94
CA MET A 72 -0.68 -8.31 21.27
C MET A 72 0.45 -9.10 21.95
N LEU A 73 1.25 -9.83 21.18
CA LEU A 73 2.46 -10.47 21.69
C LEU A 73 3.42 -9.43 22.28
N HIS A 74 3.65 -8.33 21.54
CA HIS A 74 4.49 -7.21 21.97
C HIS A 74 3.90 -6.44 23.16
N LEU A 75 2.61 -6.11 23.13
CA LEU A 75 1.99 -5.20 24.11
C LEU A 75 1.45 -5.87 25.37
N GLY A 76 1.10 -7.15 25.34
CA GLY A 76 0.32 -7.75 26.44
C GLY A 76 0.63 -9.19 26.80
N ILE A 77 1.58 -9.84 26.11
CA ILE A 77 2.06 -11.18 26.48
C ILE A 77 3.51 -11.08 26.98
N LEU A 78 4.45 -10.63 26.14
CA LEU A 78 5.89 -10.62 26.48
C LEU A 78 6.21 -9.75 27.71
N PRO A 79 5.74 -8.49 27.82
CA PRO A 79 6.05 -7.66 29.00
C PRO A 79 5.40 -8.15 30.30
N HIS A 80 4.52 -9.16 30.20
CA HIS A 80 3.86 -9.78 31.33
C HIS A 80 4.17 -11.28 31.41
N HIS A 81 5.33 -11.70 30.89
CA HIS A 81 5.71 -13.11 30.78
C HIS A 81 5.63 -13.89 32.10
N THR A 82 5.82 -13.23 33.25
CA THR A 82 5.63 -13.82 34.59
C THR A 82 4.21 -14.35 34.81
N GLN A 83 3.20 -13.72 34.22
CA GLN A 83 1.81 -14.19 34.26
C GLN A 83 1.52 -15.35 33.29
N TRP A 84 2.51 -15.67 32.45
CA TRP A 84 2.48 -16.71 31.41
C TRP A 84 3.57 -17.77 31.63
N ALA A 85 4.20 -17.82 32.81
CA ALA A 85 5.33 -18.71 33.09
C ALA A 85 5.06 -20.17 32.70
N GLU A 86 3.96 -20.76 33.19
CA GLU A 86 3.56 -22.14 32.86
C GLU A 86 3.37 -22.35 31.34
N PHE A 87 2.89 -21.32 30.63
CA PHE A 87 2.72 -21.40 29.18
C PHE A 87 4.08 -21.43 28.46
N PHE A 88 5.03 -20.57 28.87
CA PHE A 88 6.35 -20.50 28.26
C PHE A 88 7.24 -21.69 28.62
N GLU A 89 7.16 -22.23 29.84
CA GLU A 89 7.88 -23.45 30.25
C GLU A 89 7.58 -24.65 29.35
N ASN A 90 6.35 -24.73 28.84
CA ASN A 90 5.86 -25.87 28.08
C ASN A 90 5.56 -25.54 26.60
N LEU A 91 6.08 -24.41 26.09
CA LEU A 91 5.84 -23.99 24.70
C LEU A 91 6.68 -24.85 23.74
N CYS A 92 5.99 -25.69 22.95
CA CYS A 92 6.65 -26.61 22.02
C CYS A 92 6.63 -26.12 20.56
N TYR A 93 5.62 -25.34 20.19
CA TYR A 93 5.42 -24.89 18.81
C TYR A 93 5.02 -23.42 18.72
N ILE A 94 5.61 -22.74 17.75
CA ILE A 94 5.20 -21.40 17.30
C ILE A 94 4.83 -21.50 15.82
N VAL A 95 3.59 -21.15 15.48
CA VAL A 95 3.12 -21.09 14.10
C VAL A 95 3.09 -19.63 13.66
N LEU A 96 3.78 -19.31 12.57
CA LEU A 96 3.74 -18.01 11.91
C LEU A 96 2.97 -18.16 10.59
N ASP A 97 1.78 -17.60 10.54
CA ASP A 97 0.99 -17.61 9.30
C ASP A 97 1.26 -16.38 8.45
N GLU A 98 1.11 -16.51 7.13
CA GLU A 98 1.23 -15.41 6.16
C GLU A 98 2.54 -14.59 6.32
N ILE A 99 3.71 -15.25 6.46
CA ILE A 99 4.97 -14.56 6.82
C ILE A 99 5.40 -13.46 5.85
N HIS A 100 4.97 -13.50 4.59
CA HIS A 100 5.20 -12.44 3.61
C HIS A 100 4.49 -11.11 3.94
N ALA A 101 3.50 -11.14 4.84
CA ALA A 101 2.90 -9.92 5.40
C ALA A 101 3.84 -9.24 6.40
N TYR A 102 4.76 -9.98 7.02
CA TYR A 102 5.77 -9.48 7.95
C TYR A 102 7.01 -9.01 7.19
N ARG A 103 6.87 -7.96 6.37
CA ARG A 103 7.97 -7.38 5.58
C ARG A 103 8.11 -5.87 5.83
N GLY A 104 9.20 -5.29 5.37
CA GLY A 104 9.53 -3.88 5.57
C GLY A 104 9.74 -3.54 7.04
N VAL A 105 9.48 -2.29 7.42
CA VAL A 105 9.56 -1.80 8.81
C VAL A 105 8.71 -2.66 9.75
N PHE A 106 7.49 -3.05 9.33
CA PHE A 106 6.64 -3.93 10.12
C PHE A 106 7.28 -5.31 10.33
N GLY A 107 7.85 -5.91 9.28
CA GLY A 107 8.59 -7.18 9.38
C GLY A 107 9.81 -7.09 10.30
N SER A 108 10.58 -6.01 10.23
CA SER A 108 11.69 -5.74 11.15
C SER A 108 11.25 -5.64 12.61
N HIS A 109 10.10 -4.99 12.87
CA HIS A 109 9.53 -5.01 14.21
C HIS A 109 9.15 -6.43 14.65
N VAL A 110 8.49 -7.20 13.78
CA VAL A 110 8.09 -8.59 14.10
C VAL A 110 9.31 -9.46 14.38
N ALA A 111 10.39 -9.36 13.60
CA ALA A 111 11.63 -10.07 13.86
C ALA A 111 12.17 -9.79 15.28
N ASN A 112 12.20 -8.52 15.69
CA ASN A 112 12.62 -8.15 17.05
C ASN A 112 11.65 -8.62 18.15
N VAL A 113 10.34 -8.66 17.88
CA VAL A 113 9.37 -9.31 18.79
C VAL A 113 9.66 -10.81 18.92
N LEU A 114 10.06 -11.48 17.84
CA LEU A 114 10.45 -12.88 17.86
C LEU A 114 11.78 -13.11 18.59
N ARG A 115 12.76 -12.21 18.47
CA ARG A 115 13.98 -12.21 19.31
C ARG A 115 13.63 -12.19 20.80
N ARG A 116 12.77 -11.26 21.21
CA ARG A 116 12.24 -11.17 22.59
C ARG A 116 11.51 -12.44 23.02
N LEU A 117 10.64 -12.98 22.18
CA LEU A 117 9.94 -14.23 22.44
C LEU A 117 10.91 -15.40 22.67
N ARG A 118 11.93 -15.56 21.81
CA ARG A 118 12.95 -16.61 21.97
C ARG A 118 13.72 -16.47 23.27
N ARG A 119 14.08 -15.24 23.64
CA ARG A 119 14.77 -14.93 24.90
C ARG A 119 13.92 -15.31 26.12
N VAL A 120 12.65 -14.94 26.13
CA VAL A 120 11.69 -15.33 27.17
C VAL A 120 11.52 -16.86 27.22
N CYS A 121 11.35 -17.54 26.09
CA CYS A 121 11.28 -19.00 26.05
C CYS A 121 12.54 -19.65 26.63
N SER A 122 13.73 -19.15 26.24
CA SER A 122 15.01 -19.65 26.75
C SER A 122 15.14 -19.46 28.26
N PHE A 123 14.67 -18.34 28.81
CA PHE A 123 14.64 -18.10 30.26
C PHE A 123 13.77 -19.13 31.00
N TYR A 124 12.62 -19.51 30.42
CA TYR A 124 11.76 -20.57 30.96
C TYR A 124 12.18 -22.00 30.57
N GLY A 125 13.32 -22.16 29.88
CA GLY A 125 13.87 -23.47 29.52
C GLY A 125 13.24 -24.13 28.28
N SER A 126 12.41 -23.42 27.50
CA SER A 126 11.79 -23.95 26.29
C SER A 126 12.47 -23.46 25.00
N ARG A 127 12.47 -24.33 23.99
CA ARG A 127 13.02 -24.05 22.65
C ARG A 127 12.00 -24.50 21.59
N PRO A 128 10.91 -23.76 21.39
CA PRO A 128 9.83 -24.17 20.50
C PRO A 128 10.27 -24.27 19.04
N GLN A 129 9.67 -25.22 18.31
CA GLN A 129 9.83 -25.34 16.87
C GLN A 129 8.94 -24.33 16.14
N PHE A 130 9.50 -23.63 15.16
CA PHE A 130 8.77 -22.72 14.28
C PHE A 130 8.16 -23.47 13.08
N ILE A 131 6.92 -23.15 12.75
CA ILE A 131 6.23 -23.61 11.54
C ILE A 131 5.72 -22.36 10.83
N CYS A 132 6.22 -22.10 9.63
CA CYS A 132 5.90 -20.89 8.88
C CYS A 132 5.06 -21.21 7.64
N ALA A 133 4.04 -20.41 7.37
CA ALA A 133 3.27 -20.46 6.12
C ALA A 133 3.40 -19.14 5.36
N SER A 134 3.54 -19.21 4.04
CA SER A 134 3.65 -18.05 3.16
C SER A 134 2.91 -18.28 1.85
N ALA A 135 2.40 -17.20 1.26
CA ALA A 135 2.10 -17.16 -0.16
C ALA A 135 3.38 -17.08 -1.00
N THR A 136 3.21 -17.16 -2.32
CA THR A 136 4.30 -17.10 -3.29
C THR A 136 5.02 -15.75 -3.24
N ILE A 137 6.24 -15.77 -2.72
CA ILE A 137 7.25 -14.72 -2.78
C ILE A 137 8.54 -15.32 -3.34
N ALA A 138 9.48 -14.49 -3.82
CA ALA A 138 10.71 -14.99 -4.41
C ALA A 138 11.68 -15.64 -3.41
N ASN A 139 11.68 -15.19 -2.16
CA ASN A 139 12.66 -15.56 -1.13
C ASN A 139 12.00 -16.08 0.17
N PRO A 140 11.11 -17.09 0.12
CA PRO A 140 10.36 -17.53 1.30
C PRO A 140 11.23 -18.15 2.40
N ALA A 141 12.31 -18.84 2.01
CA ALA A 141 13.23 -19.45 2.97
C ALA A 141 14.07 -18.36 3.66
N GLU A 142 14.72 -17.50 2.87
CA GLU A 142 15.58 -16.42 3.39
C GLU A 142 14.77 -15.44 4.25
N HIS A 143 13.53 -15.14 3.86
CA HIS A 143 12.65 -14.28 4.64
C HIS A 143 12.24 -14.93 5.97
N ALA A 144 11.90 -16.22 5.97
CA ALA A 144 11.60 -16.93 7.20
C ALA A 144 12.82 -16.99 8.13
N GLU A 145 14.00 -17.30 7.59
CA GLU A 145 15.27 -17.33 8.34
C GLU A 145 15.61 -15.97 8.93
N GLY A 146 15.43 -14.87 8.17
CA GLY A 146 15.64 -13.51 8.68
C GLY A 146 14.65 -13.12 9.78
N LEU A 147 13.40 -13.60 9.73
CA LEU A 147 12.40 -13.33 10.77
C LEU A 147 12.68 -14.08 12.08
N ILE A 148 13.09 -15.36 11.99
CA ILE A 148 13.23 -16.26 13.16
C ILE A 148 14.66 -16.43 13.65
N GLU A 149 15.65 -16.03 12.84
CA GLU A 149 17.09 -16.18 13.03
C GLU A 149 17.51 -17.62 13.32
N ALA A 150 16.98 -18.55 12.53
CA ALA A 150 17.27 -19.97 12.61
C ALA A 150 17.05 -20.61 11.24
N PRO A 151 17.77 -21.70 10.92
CA PRO A 151 17.64 -22.38 9.64
C PRO A 151 16.22 -22.93 9.44
N VAL A 152 15.74 -22.90 8.20
CA VAL A 152 14.42 -23.44 7.83
C VAL A 152 14.54 -24.51 6.75
N THR A 153 13.51 -25.35 6.64
CA THR A 153 13.36 -26.28 5.52
C THR A 153 12.16 -25.85 4.70
N LEU A 154 12.40 -25.42 3.46
CA LEU A 154 11.35 -25.01 2.54
C LEU A 154 10.59 -26.24 2.01
N VAL A 155 9.27 -26.23 2.16
CA VAL A 155 8.36 -27.19 1.54
C VAL A 155 7.61 -26.49 0.41
N ASN A 156 8.00 -26.75 -0.84
CA ASN A 156 7.46 -26.07 -2.04
C ASN A 156 6.71 -27.00 -3.01
N GLU A 157 6.75 -28.32 -2.78
CA GLU A 157 5.98 -29.29 -3.56
C GLU A 157 4.50 -29.23 -3.16
N ASN A 158 3.66 -28.75 -4.08
CA ASN A 158 2.21 -28.71 -3.88
C ASN A 158 1.55 -30.00 -4.39
N GLY A 159 1.11 -30.86 -3.48
CA GLY A 159 0.35 -32.08 -3.78
C GLY A 159 -1.17 -31.88 -3.85
N ALA A 160 -1.68 -30.65 -3.73
CA ALA A 160 -3.12 -30.39 -3.78
C ALA A 160 -3.68 -30.56 -5.21
N PRO A 161 -4.93 -31.04 -5.36
CA PRO A 161 -5.56 -31.12 -6.67
C PRO A 161 -5.78 -29.70 -7.24
N SER A 162 -5.44 -29.51 -8.51
CA SER A 162 -5.66 -28.26 -9.24
C SER A 162 -6.40 -28.52 -10.55
N GLY A 163 -7.49 -27.80 -10.78
CA GLY A 163 -8.17 -27.75 -12.08
C GLY A 163 -7.51 -26.81 -13.07
N GLU A 164 -8.00 -26.83 -14.31
CA GLU A 164 -7.59 -25.87 -15.34
C GLU A 164 -7.93 -24.44 -14.91
N LYS A 165 -7.02 -23.48 -15.13
CA LYS A 165 -7.23 -22.07 -14.81
C LYS A 165 -6.95 -21.19 -16.02
N HIS A 166 -7.95 -20.48 -16.49
CA HIS A 166 -7.81 -19.46 -17.53
C HIS A 166 -7.45 -18.11 -16.92
N PHE A 167 -6.26 -17.59 -17.25
CA PHE A 167 -5.85 -16.24 -16.87
C PHE A 167 -6.01 -15.29 -18.06
N ILE A 168 -6.89 -14.29 -17.96
CA ILE A 168 -7.32 -13.43 -19.06
C ILE A 168 -6.94 -11.98 -18.76
N PHE A 169 -6.21 -11.34 -19.68
CA PHE A 169 -5.96 -9.90 -19.64
C PHE A 169 -7.00 -9.20 -20.52
N TYR A 170 -7.75 -8.26 -19.96
CA TYR A 170 -8.85 -7.56 -20.63
C TYR A 170 -8.60 -6.05 -20.65
N ASN A 171 -8.45 -5.48 -21.84
CA ASN A 171 -8.31 -4.03 -22.02
C ASN A 171 -9.67 -3.41 -22.35
N PRO A 172 -10.18 -2.47 -21.55
CA PRO A 172 -11.39 -1.72 -21.91
C PRO A 172 -11.27 -1.05 -23.28
N PRO A 173 -12.35 -0.99 -24.07
CA PRO A 173 -12.32 -0.38 -25.39
C PRO A 173 -12.03 1.13 -25.31
N LEU A 174 -11.47 1.70 -26.38
CA LEU A 174 -11.36 3.14 -26.55
C LEU A 174 -12.77 3.72 -26.75
N VAL A 175 -13.08 4.79 -26.02
CA VAL A 175 -14.30 5.59 -26.21
C VAL A 175 -13.99 6.91 -26.93
N ASP A 176 -12.72 7.31 -26.92
CA ASP A 176 -12.20 8.48 -27.62
C ASP A 176 -10.80 8.14 -28.12
N GLU A 177 -10.68 7.79 -29.40
CA GLU A 177 -9.41 7.37 -30.00
C GLU A 177 -8.39 8.52 -30.07
N GLN A 178 -8.85 9.74 -30.33
CA GLN A 178 -7.98 10.92 -30.43
C GLN A 178 -7.33 11.28 -29.08
N LEU A 179 -8.09 11.14 -27.99
CA LEU A 179 -7.60 11.39 -26.64
C LEU A 179 -7.03 10.14 -25.94
N GLY A 180 -7.06 8.98 -26.60
CA GLY A 180 -6.66 7.71 -25.99
C GLY A 180 -7.50 7.31 -24.77
N ILE A 181 -8.71 7.88 -24.61
CA ILE A 181 -9.53 7.64 -23.41
C ILE A 181 -10.26 6.30 -23.58
N ARG A 182 -10.01 5.40 -22.63
CA ARG A 182 -10.68 4.10 -22.54
C ARG A 182 -11.93 4.16 -21.66
N ARG A 183 -12.85 3.22 -21.90
CA ARG A 183 -14.03 3.00 -21.06
C ARG A 183 -13.61 2.69 -19.61
N SER A 184 -14.47 3.05 -18.66
CA SER A 184 -14.22 2.86 -17.23
C SER A 184 -13.96 1.38 -16.91
N PRO A 185 -12.84 1.04 -16.23
CA PRO A 185 -12.55 -0.34 -15.85
C PRO A 185 -13.61 -0.91 -14.90
N LEU A 186 -14.27 -0.07 -14.09
CA LEU A 186 -15.36 -0.52 -13.22
C LEU A 186 -16.59 -0.98 -14.01
N LEU A 187 -16.92 -0.30 -15.12
CA LEU A 187 -18.06 -0.70 -15.97
C LEU A 187 -17.75 -1.98 -16.75
N GLU A 188 -16.50 -2.16 -17.20
CA GLU A 188 -16.07 -3.41 -17.83
C GLU A 188 -16.01 -4.58 -16.84
N ALA A 189 -15.48 -4.35 -15.63
CA ALA A 189 -15.47 -5.35 -14.57
C ALA A 189 -16.91 -5.76 -14.18
N GLN A 190 -17.84 -4.80 -14.12
CA GLN A 190 -19.27 -5.09 -13.96
C GLN A 190 -19.78 -5.99 -15.09
N ALA A 191 -19.51 -5.64 -16.35
CA ALA A 191 -19.98 -6.41 -17.50
C ALA A 191 -19.44 -7.86 -17.51
N VAL A 192 -18.17 -8.05 -17.17
CA VAL A 192 -17.54 -9.38 -17.03
C VAL A 192 -18.17 -10.15 -15.86
N ALA A 193 -18.30 -9.52 -14.69
CA ALA A 193 -18.89 -10.15 -13.51
C ALA A 193 -20.33 -10.60 -13.74
N ARG A 194 -21.14 -9.79 -14.46
CA ARG A 194 -22.51 -10.14 -14.83
C ARG A 194 -22.59 -11.44 -15.62
N ARG A 195 -21.66 -11.69 -16.56
CA ARG A 195 -21.64 -12.94 -17.34
C ARG A 195 -21.43 -14.16 -16.45
N PHE A 196 -20.47 -14.10 -15.53
CA PHE A 196 -20.23 -15.18 -14.58
C PHE A 196 -21.42 -15.37 -13.64
N LEU A 197 -21.98 -14.30 -13.08
CA LEU A 197 -23.12 -14.38 -12.17
C LEU A 197 -24.39 -14.91 -12.87
N SER A 198 -24.68 -14.50 -14.11
CA SER A 198 -25.78 -15.05 -14.92
C SER A 198 -25.64 -16.56 -15.10
N ALA A 199 -24.41 -17.03 -15.36
CA ALA A 199 -24.08 -18.46 -15.48
C ALA A 199 -24.01 -19.20 -14.13
N ASP A 200 -24.43 -18.56 -13.04
CA ASP A 200 -24.39 -19.09 -11.68
C ASP A 200 -22.97 -19.48 -11.23
N VAL A 201 -21.96 -18.71 -11.63
CA VAL A 201 -20.58 -18.90 -11.22
C VAL A 201 -20.29 -18.02 -10.00
N GLN A 202 -19.84 -18.60 -8.89
CA GLN A 202 -19.49 -17.85 -7.70
C GLN A 202 -18.24 -16.99 -7.97
N THR A 203 -18.38 -15.66 -7.84
CA THR A 203 -17.43 -14.69 -8.39
C THR A 203 -16.93 -13.71 -7.34
N ILE A 204 -15.62 -13.49 -7.27
CA ILE A 204 -15.00 -12.39 -6.53
C ILE A 204 -14.53 -11.29 -7.48
N VAL A 205 -14.73 -10.03 -7.10
CA VAL A 205 -14.24 -8.86 -7.84
C VAL A 205 -13.39 -7.99 -6.92
N PHE A 206 -12.09 -7.96 -7.15
CA PHE A 206 -11.16 -7.08 -6.46
C PHE A 206 -11.14 -5.68 -7.08
N THR A 207 -11.07 -4.68 -6.22
CA THR A 207 -10.86 -3.28 -6.58
C THR A 207 -9.80 -2.65 -5.66
N ARG A 208 -9.12 -1.60 -6.13
CA ARG A 208 -8.01 -0.97 -5.37
C ARG A 208 -8.47 0.06 -4.33
N ALA A 209 -9.74 0.49 -4.38
CA ALA A 209 -10.23 1.58 -3.54
C ALA A 209 -11.54 1.19 -2.86
N ARG A 210 -11.69 1.56 -1.58
CA ARG A 210 -12.92 1.32 -0.80
C ARG A 210 -14.17 1.87 -1.50
N LEU A 211 -14.09 3.07 -2.09
CA LEU A 211 -15.18 3.66 -2.87
C LEU A 211 -15.53 2.85 -4.11
N ALA A 212 -14.54 2.29 -4.80
CA ALA A 212 -14.76 1.48 -6.00
C ALA A 212 -15.49 0.17 -5.68
N VAL A 213 -15.23 -0.44 -4.51
CA VAL A 213 -15.99 -1.59 -4.00
C VAL A 213 -17.48 -1.25 -3.92
N GLU A 214 -17.81 -0.13 -3.27
CA GLU A 214 -19.20 0.25 -3.01
C GLU A 214 -19.94 0.60 -4.30
N VAL A 215 -19.30 1.37 -5.19
CA VAL A 215 -19.89 1.74 -6.48
C VAL A 215 -20.17 0.50 -7.34
N LEU A 216 -19.22 -0.43 -7.43
CA LEU A 216 -19.40 -1.66 -8.21
C LEU A 216 -20.41 -2.61 -7.55
N LEU A 217 -20.45 -2.66 -6.21
CA LEU A 217 -21.45 -3.41 -5.47
C LEU A 217 -22.87 -2.94 -5.79
N THR A 218 -23.11 -1.61 -5.78
CA THR A 218 -24.40 -1.03 -6.18
C THR A 218 -24.80 -1.53 -7.57
N TYR A 219 -23.89 -1.49 -8.54
CA TYR A 219 -24.16 -1.91 -9.91
C TYR A 219 -24.47 -3.40 -10.07
N LEU A 220 -23.83 -4.25 -9.28
CA LEU A 220 -24.06 -5.70 -9.31
C LEU A 220 -25.30 -6.12 -8.52
N ARG A 221 -25.71 -5.35 -7.50
CA ARG A 221 -26.97 -5.56 -6.79
C ARG A 221 -28.18 -5.21 -7.63
N ASP A 222 -28.15 -4.07 -8.31
CA ASP A 222 -29.21 -3.68 -9.23
C ASP A 222 -29.38 -4.73 -10.34
N PHE A 223 -28.26 -5.30 -10.81
CA PHE A 223 -28.28 -6.45 -11.72
C PHE A 223 -28.88 -7.71 -11.08
N ALA A 224 -28.50 -8.07 -9.84
CA ALA A 224 -29.05 -9.23 -9.16
C ALA A 224 -30.58 -9.12 -9.01
N VAL A 225 -31.08 -7.94 -8.64
CA VAL A 225 -32.51 -7.64 -8.56
C VAL A 225 -33.19 -7.79 -9.93
N ALA A 226 -32.56 -7.28 -11.00
CA ALA A 226 -33.08 -7.43 -12.36
C ALA A 226 -33.16 -8.90 -12.82
N GLU A 227 -32.25 -9.76 -12.35
CA GLU A 227 -32.26 -11.22 -12.55
C GLU A 227 -33.17 -11.96 -11.56
N SER A 228 -34.04 -11.25 -10.82
CA SER A 228 -34.92 -11.80 -9.78
C SER A 228 -34.18 -12.58 -8.68
N ARG A 229 -32.93 -12.19 -8.39
CA ARG A 229 -32.12 -12.72 -7.28
C ARG A 229 -32.13 -11.74 -6.12
N PRO A 230 -32.02 -12.22 -4.87
CA PRO A 230 -31.88 -11.33 -3.71
C PRO A 230 -30.64 -10.43 -3.88
N PRO A 231 -30.72 -9.12 -3.60
CA PRO A 231 -29.54 -8.24 -3.67
C PRO A 231 -28.43 -8.69 -2.71
N GLU A 232 -28.77 -9.37 -1.61
CA GLU A 232 -27.83 -9.94 -0.65
C GLU A 232 -27.03 -11.12 -1.21
N SER A 233 -27.43 -11.68 -2.37
CA SER A 233 -26.61 -12.63 -3.11
C SER A 233 -25.32 -11.99 -3.64
N VAL A 234 -25.25 -10.65 -3.69
CA VAL A 234 -24.02 -9.89 -3.97
C VAL A 234 -23.67 -8.99 -2.78
N ARG A 235 -22.47 -9.16 -2.22
CA ARG A 235 -22.01 -8.42 -1.04
C ARG A 235 -20.74 -7.64 -1.30
N GLY A 236 -20.50 -6.57 -0.55
CA GLY A 236 -19.19 -5.90 -0.49
C GLY A 236 -18.31 -6.54 0.58
N TYR A 237 -17.01 -6.27 0.56
CA TYR A 237 -16.11 -6.59 1.67
C TYR A 237 -14.92 -5.61 1.74
N ARG A 238 -14.75 -4.91 2.87
CA ARG A 238 -13.62 -4.02 3.13
C ARG A 238 -13.32 -3.89 4.62
N GLY A 239 -12.10 -3.50 4.98
CA GLY A 239 -11.65 -3.40 6.37
C GLY A 239 -12.45 -2.45 7.28
N GLY A 240 -13.15 -1.46 6.69
CA GLY A 240 -13.99 -0.52 7.44
C GLY A 240 -15.43 -0.98 7.73
N TYR A 241 -15.79 -2.23 7.40
CA TYR A 241 -17.06 -2.84 7.81
C TYR A 241 -16.99 -3.33 9.26
N LEU A 242 -18.16 -3.43 9.91
CA LEU A 242 -18.24 -3.93 11.26
C LEU A 242 -17.79 -5.41 11.31
N PRO A 243 -17.20 -5.88 12.42
CA PRO A 243 -16.75 -7.26 12.55
C PRO A 243 -17.85 -8.31 12.25
N ASP A 244 -19.06 -8.08 12.74
CA ASP A 244 -20.17 -9.04 12.56
C ASP A 244 -20.69 -9.07 11.12
N GLU A 245 -20.65 -7.95 10.40
CA GLU A 245 -21.00 -7.88 8.98
C GLU A 245 -20.02 -8.70 8.14
N ARG A 246 -18.71 -8.50 8.37
CA ARG A 246 -17.66 -9.27 7.68
C ARG A 246 -17.82 -10.77 7.89
N ARG A 247 -18.09 -11.20 9.13
CA ARG A 247 -18.37 -12.61 9.46
C ARG A 247 -19.61 -13.15 8.77
N ALA A 248 -20.66 -12.33 8.65
CA ALA A 248 -21.86 -12.74 7.92
C ALA A 248 -21.59 -12.92 6.42
N ILE A 249 -20.76 -12.06 5.83
CA ILE A 249 -20.35 -12.15 4.41
C ILE A 249 -19.48 -13.38 4.18
N GLU A 250 -18.45 -13.60 4.99
CA GLU A 250 -17.55 -14.76 4.93
C GLU A 250 -18.31 -16.08 5.02
N ARG A 251 -19.23 -16.18 5.99
CA ARG A 251 -20.11 -17.34 6.15
C ARG A 251 -21.02 -17.52 4.94
N GLY A 252 -21.57 -16.42 4.41
CA GLY A 252 -22.42 -16.43 3.22
C GLY A 252 -21.70 -16.93 1.97
N LEU A 253 -20.41 -16.58 1.83
CA LEU A 253 -19.54 -17.07 0.76
C LEU A 253 -19.26 -18.57 0.90
N ARG A 254 -18.86 -19.04 2.09
CA ARG A 254 -18.64 -20.48 2.36
C ARG A 254 -19.88 -21.33 2.10
N GLN A 255 -21.05 -20.83 2.47
CA GLN A 255 -22.33 -21.52 2.29
C GLN A 255 -22.90 -21.41 0.87
N GLY A 256 -22.24 -20.67 -0.04
CA GLY A 256 -22.74 -20.44 -1.40
C GLY A 256 -23.99 -19.55 -1.49
N LYS A 257 -24.44 -18.93 -0.39
CA LYS A 257 -25.57 -17.98 -0.36
C LYS A 257 -25.21 -16.66 -1.04
N VAL A 258 -23.95 -16.24 -0.89
CA VAL A 258 -23.39 -15.08 -1.55
C VAL A 258 -22.73 -15.55 -2.85
N ARG A 259 -23.34 -15.25 -3.99
CA ARG A 259 -22.86 -15.63 -5.33
C ARG A 259 -21.81 -14.67 -5.87
N GLY A 260 -21.84 -13.40 -5.45
CA GLY A 260 -20.86 -12.40 -5.83
C GLY A 260 -20.31 -11.64 -4.63
N VAL A 261 -19.01 -11.38 -4.60
CA VAL A 261 -18.42 -10.45 -3.62
C VAL A 261 -17.51 -9.45 -4.29
N VAL A 262 -17.68 -8.17 -3.98
CA VAL A 262 -16.76 -7.10 -4.38
C VAL A 262 -15.89 -6.74 -3.19
N ALA A 263 -14.57 -6.76 -3.34
CA ALA A 263 -13.65 -6.59 -2.22
C ALA A 263 -12.46 -5.69 -2.51
N THR A 264 -11.86 -5.13 -1.47
CA THR A 264 -10.48 -4.62 -1.54
C THR A 264 -9.50 -5.79 -1.35
N ASN A 265 -8.20 -5.50 -1.22
CA ASN A 265 -7.19 -6.46 -0.77
C ASN A 265 -7.47 -7.08 0.63
N ALA A 266 -8.55 -6.71 1.32
CA ALA A 266 -8.91 -7.30 2.61
C ALA A 266 -9.27 -8.79 2.49
N LEU A 267 -9.68 -9.27 1.30
CA LEU A 267 -9.85 -10.70 0.98
C LEU A 267 -8.67 -11.30 0.21
N GLU A 268 -7.56 -10.55 0.08
CA GLU A 268 -6.31 -11.09 -0.48
C GLU A 268 -5.63 -12.06 0.49
N LEU A 269 -5.80 -11.82 1.80
CA LEU A 269 -5.28 -12.63 2.91
C LEU A 269 -6.04 -13.96 3.08
N GLY A 270 -5.34 -14.99 3.56
CA GLY A 270 -5.69 -16.42 3.69
C GLY A 270 -7.08 -16.88 4.16
N ILE A 271 -8.04 -15.98 4.43
CA ILE A 271 -9.37 -16.29 4.97
C ILE A 271 -10.06 -17.34 4.11
N ASP A 272 -10.62 -18.37 4.75
CA ASP A 272 -11.45 -19.33 4.05
C ASP A 272 -12.81 -18.70 3.70
N ILE A 273 -12.97 -18.40 2.41
CA ILE A 273 -14.20 -17.88 1.82
C ILE A 273 -14.88 -18.91 0.92
N GLY A 274 -14.47 -20.18 1.00
CA GLY A 274 -15.06 -21.27 0.23
C GLY A 274 -14.61 -21.34 -1.23
N ARG A 275 -15.49 -21.87 -2.09
CA ARG A 275 -15.17 -22.30 -3.46
C ARG A 275 -15.53 -21.23 -4.50
N LEU A 276 -14.61 -20.30 -4.75
CA LEU A 276 -14.79 -19.36 -5.87
C LEU A 276 -14.27 -19.97 -7.17
N SER A 277 -15.00 -19.74 -8.26
CA SER A 277 -14.67 -20.24 -9.60
C SER A 277 -14.21 -19.13 -10.55
N ALA A 278 -14.56 -17.87 -10.27
CA ALA A 278 -14.12 -16.71 -11.03
C ALA A 278 -13.57 -15.61 -10.13
N CYS A 279 -12.45 -15.02 -10.54
CA CYS A 279 -11.83 -13.85 -9.93
C CYS A 279 -11.67 -12.74 -10.97
N ILE A 280 -12.08 -11.52 -10.64
CA ILE A 280 -11.93 -10.34 -11.50
C ILE A 280 -11.12 -9.29 -10.74
N MET A 281 -10.05 -8.78 -11.35
CA MET A 281 -9.20 -7.74 -10.79
C MET A 281 -9.43 -6.46 -11.58
N THR A 282 -9.96 -5.42 -10.91
CA THR A 282 -10.23 -4.12 -11.53
C THR A 282 -9.00 -3.21 -11.41
N GLY A 283 -8.10 -3.33 -12.38
CA GLY A 283 -6.76 -2.74 -12.41
C GLY A 283 -5.70 -3.66 -11.82
N TYR A 284 -4.44 -3.43 -12.17
CA TYR A 284 -3.33 -4.22 -11.65
C TYR A 284 -3.18 -3.99 -10.13
N PRO A 285 -3.16 -5.05 -9.29
CA PRO A 285 -3.05 -4.94 -7.83
C PRO A 285 -1.82 -4.17 -7.33
N GLY A 286 -0.79 -4.02 -8.17
CA GLY A 286 0.42 -3.24 -7.89
C GLY A 286 1.67 -4.09 -7.80
N THR A 287 1.53 -5.36 -7.44
CA THR A 287 2.62 -6.35 -7.37
C THR A 287 2.22 -7.67 -8.04
N ILE A 288 3.22 -8.43 -8.49
CA ILE A 288 3.03 -9.73 -9.10
C ILE A 288 2.50 -10.70 -8.04
N ALA A 289 3.08 -10.65 -6.83
CA ALA A 289 2.64 -11.46 -5.70
C ALA A 289 1.14 -11.25 -5.38
N SER A 290 0.70 -10.00 -5.22
CA SER A 290 -0.72 -9.69 -4.94
C SER A 290 -1.66 -10.16 -6.07
N THR A 291 -1.21 -10.06 -7.32
CA THR A 291 -1.99 -10.54 -8.47
C THR A 291 -2.20 -12.04 -8.43
N TRP A 292 -1.15 -12.81 -8.13
CA TRP A 292 -1.26 -14.26 -7.95
C TRP A 292 -2.09 -14.64 -6.73
N GLN A 293 -1.97 -13.91 -5.62
CA GLN A 293 -2.80 -14.14 -4.43
C GLN A 293 -4.28 -13.92 -4.71
N GLN A 294 -4.63 -12.82 -5.39
CA GLN A 294 -6.02 -12.55 -5.78
C GLN A 294 -6.54 -13.60 -6.76
N ALA A 295 -5.77 -13.95 -7.80
CA ALA A 295 -6.12 -15.00 -8.74
C ALA A 295 -6.21 -16.40 -8.10
N GLY A 296 -5.47 -16.64 -7.01
CA GLY A 296 -5.50 -17.86 -6.21
C GLY A 296 -6.77 -18.02 -5.36
N ARG A 297 -7.60 -16.96 -5.23
CA ARG A 297 -8.91 -17.06 -4.58
C ARG A 297 -9.91 -17.86 -5.40
N ALA A 298 -9.74 -17.91 -6.72
CA ALA A 298 -10.53 -18.75 -7.61
C ALA A 298 -9.76 -20.04 -7.99
N GLY A 299 -10.48 -21.16 -8.12
CA GLY A 299 -9.90 -22.44 -8.60
C GLY A 299 -9.13 -23.22 -7.54
N ARG A 300 -9.69 -23.34 -6.32
CA ARG A 300 -9.15 -24.21 -5.26
C ARG A 300 -9.62 -25.68 -5.37
N THR A 301 -10.46 -26.00 -6.35
CA THR A 301 -10.93 -27.36 -6.64
C THR A 301 -10.32 -27.88 -7.95
N ALA A 302 -10.64 -29.14 -8.30
CA ALA A 302 -10.26 -29.73 -9.57
C ALA A 302 -11.05 -29.17 -10.78
N ASP A 303 -12.02 -28.28 -10.53
CA ASP A 303 -12.87 -27.71 -11.58
C ASP A 303 -12.19 -26.56 -12.33
N VAL A 304 -12.68 -26.28 -13.53
CA VAL A 304 -12.21 -25.16 -14.35
C VAL A 304 -12.49 -23.82 -13.65
N SER A 305 -11.52 -22.92 -13.67
CA SER A 305 -11.62 -21.59 -13.06
C SER A 305 -11.10 -20.47 -13.97
N ALA A 306 -11.48 -19.23 -13.67
CA ALA A 306 -11.05 -18.06 -14.42
C ALA A 306 -10.53 -16.92 -13.52
N ALA A 307 -9.46 -16.26 -13.95
CA ALA A 307 -8.97 -15.02 -13.39
C ALA A 307 -8.89 -13.96 -14.50
N VAL A 308 -9.59 -12.84 -14.35
CA VAL A 308 -9.65 -11.77 -15.35
C VAL A 308 -9.05 -10.48 -14.79
N LEU A 309 -7.98 -9.98 -15.40
CA LEU A 309 -7.40 -8.68 -15.10
C LEU A 309 -7.97 -7.63 -16.05
N VAL A 310 -8.84 -6.75 -15.56
CA VAL A 310 -9.43 -5.63 -16.31
C VAL A 310 -8.57 -4.39 -16.10
N ALA A 311 -7.78 -3.98 -17.08
CA ALA A 311 -6.89 -2.82 -16.94
C ALA A 311 -7.66 -1.50 -16.81
N GLY A 312 -7.14 -0.59 -15.98
CA GLY A 312 -7.47 0.82 -16.04
C GLY A 312 -6.59 1.59 -17.03
N GLY A 313 -6.85 2.89 -17.17
CA GLY A 313 -6.05 3.79 -18.00
C GLY A 313 -4.71 4.22 -17.39
N SER A 314 -4.24 3.57 -16.31
CA SER A 314 -2.95 3.92 -15.72
C SER A 314 -1.80 3.41 -16.59
N PRO A 315 -0.65 4.10 -16.67
CA PRO A 315 0.49 3.63 -17.44
C PRO A 315 0.95 2.21 -17.08
N LEU A 316 0.87 1.85 -15.80
CA LEU A 316 1.24 0.51 -15.32
C LEU A 316 0.30 -0.57 -15.86
N ASP A 317 -1.01 -0.34 -15.75
CA ASP A 317 -2.02 -1.27 -16.25
C ASP A 317 -1.93 -1.45 -17.78
N GLN A 318 -1.74 -0.35 -18.51
CA GLN A 318 -1.62 -0.39 -19.97
C GLN A 318 -0.34 -1.12 -20.40
N TYR A 319 0.78 -0.93 -19.69
CA TYR A 319 2.00 -1.68 -19.95
C TYR A 319 1.82 -3.19 -19.71
N MET A 320 1.18 -3.58 -18.60
CA MET A 320 0.90 -4.99 -18.30
C MET A 320 0.11 -5.66 -19.43
N ILE A 321 -0.91 -4.97 -19.96
CA ILE A 321 -1.73 -5.49 -21.05
C ILE A 321 -1.00 -5.53 -22.39
N ALA A 322 -0.21 -4.49 -22.71
CA ALA A 322 0.56 -4.46 -23.95
C ALA A 322 1.68 -5.52 -23.97
N HIS A 323 2.23 -5.85 -22.80
CA HIS A 323 3.34 -6.78 -22.65
C HIS A 323 3.03 -7.90 -21.64
N PRO A 324 2.05 -8.79 -21.90
CA PRO A 324 1.60 -9.78 -20.91
C PRO A 324 2.71 -10.75 -20.48
N ARG A 325 3.69 -11.03 -21.37
CA ARG A 325 4.87 -11.84 -21.03
C ARG A 325 5.66 -11.28 -19.84
N PHE A 326 5.70 -9.96 -19.69
CA PHE A 326 6.34 -9.31 -18.55
C PHE A 326 5.77 -9.81 -17.22
N PHE A 327 4.46 -10.03 -17.14
CA PHE A 327 3.82 -10.54 -15.91
C PHE A 327 4.13 -12.02 -15.67
N PHE A 328 4.04 -12.86 -16.71
CA PHE A 328 4.18 -14.31 -16.57
C PHE A 328 5.63 -14.80 -16.45
N GLU A 329 6.60 -14.05 -16.98
CA GLU A 329 8.02 -14.44 -16.95
C GLU A 329 8.78 -13.87 -15.74
N ARG A 330 8.20 -12.89 -15.03
CA ARG A 330 8.84 -12.27 -13.87
C ARG A 330 8.54 -13.07 -12.60
N SER A 331 9.58 -13.24 -11.78
CA SER A 331 9.42 -13.75 -10.42
C SER A 331 8.63 -12.74 -9.56
N PRO A 332 7.81 -13.21 -8.60
CA PRO A 332 7.23 -12.36 -7.57
C PRO A 332 8.28 -11.54 -6.81
N GLU A 333 7.84 -10.49 -6.13
CA GLU A 333 8.72 -9.61 -5.37
C GLU A 333 9.35 -10.32 -4.15
N HIS A 334 10.53 -9.85 -3.74
CA HIS A 334 11.16 -10.27 -2.49
C HIS A 334 10.46 -9.62 -1.28
N ALA A 335 10.37 -10.37 -0.18
CA ALA A 335 10.08 -9.81 1.12
C ALA A 335 11.40 -9.43 1.79
N LEU A 336 11.56 -8.15 2.13
CA LEU A 336 12.78 -7.60 2.74
C LEU A 336 12.50 -7.13 4.15
N ILE A 337 13.46 -7.31 5.04
CA ILE A 337 13.44 -6.84 6.43
C ILE A 337 14.85 -6.42 6.83
N ASN A 338 14.92 -5.47 7.76
CA ASN A 338 16.12 -5.04 8.44
C ASN A 338 15.89 -5.02 9.96
N PRO A 339 15.96 -6.18 10.64
CA PRO A 339 15.76 -6.25 12.09
C PRO A 339 16.76 -5.41 12.89
N ASP A 340 17.94 -5.16 12.33
CA ASP A 340 19.03 -4.40 12.96
C ASP A 340 19.05 -2.92 12.59
N ASN A 341 17.97 -2.40 11.98
CA ASN A 341 17.78 -0.96 11.88
C ASN A 341 17.88 -0.34 13.28
N LEU A 342 18.82 0.59 13.45
CA LEU A 342 19.22 1.15 14.74
C LEU A 342 18.04 1.67 15.57
N VAL A 343 17.14 2.44 14.93
CA VAL A 343 15.97 3.04 15.60
C VAL A 343 15.01 1.95 16.09
N LEU A 344 14.74 0.96 15.24
CA LEU A 344 13.82 -0.14 15.60
C LEU A 344 14.44 -1.04 16.67
N LEU A 345 15.72 -1.35 16.54
CA LEU A 345 16.48 -2.22 17.44
C LEU A 345 16.57 -1.61 18.84
N LEU A 346 16.95 -0.33 18.96
CA LEU A 346 16.99 0.38 20.24
C LEU A 346 15.65 0.34 20.99
N ASN A 347 14.55 0.57 20.26
CA ASN A 347 13.21 0.52 20.84
C ASN A 347 12.83 -0.89 21.34
N HIS A 348 13.23 -1.93 20.62
CA HIS A 348 13.00 -3.31 21.05
C HIS A 348 13.96 -3.78 22.14
N LEU A 349 15.19 -3.28 22.20
CA LEU A 349 16.13 -3.52 23.31
C LEU A 349 15.58 -2.95 24.62
N ARG A 350 14.99 -1.75 24.61
CA ARG A 350 14.26 -1.20 25.76
C ARG A 350 13.17 -2.14 26.25
N CYS A 351 12.35 -2.67 25.32
CA CYS A 351 11.30 -3.64 25.66
C CYS A 351 11.88 -4.95 26.19
N ALA A 352 12.95 -5.46 25.59
CA ALA A 352 13.59 -6.71 25.99
C ALA A 352 14.23 -6.58 27.39
N ALA A 353 14.86 -5.44 27.70
CA ALA A 353 15.49 -5.19 29.00
C ALA A 353 14.45 -5.00 30.12
N PHE A 354 13.28 -4.44 29.79
CA PHE A 354 12.12 -4.39 30.68
C PHE A 354 11.61 -5.79 31.04
N GLU A 355 11.58 -6.70 30.05
CA GLU A 355 11.14 -8.08 30.24
C GLU A 355 12.16 -8.86 31.09
N LEU A 356 13.42 -8.88 30.67
CA LEU A 356 14.48 -9.63 31.33
C LEU A 356 15.79 -8.82 31.33
N PRO A 357 16.55 -8.78 32.43
CA PRO A 357 17.87 -8.14 32.45
C PRO A 357 18.82 -8.80 31.46
N PHE A 358 19.59 -8.02 30.70
CA PHE A 358 20.60 -8.56 29.79
C PHE A 358 21.86 -8.94 30.55
N ALA A 359 22.42 -10.11 30.25
CA ALA A 359 23.72 -10.53 30.78
C ALA A 359 24.87 -10.11 29.85
N GLN A 360 26.05 -9.89 30.41
CA GLN A 360 27.26 -9.66 29.63
C GLN A 360 27.55 -10.85 28.70
N GLY A 361 27.83 -10.56 27.44
CA GLY A 361 28.00 -11.51 26.35
C GLY A 361 26.70 -12.02 25.74
N GLU A 362 25.53 -11.64 26.26
CA GLU A 362 24.23 -12.00 25.68
C GLU A 362 23.96 -11.16 24.42
N SER A 363 23.78 -11.82 23.27
CA SER A 363 23.36 -11.14 22.04
C SER A 363 21.84 -11.03 21.95
N PHE A 364 21.34 -9.92 21.41
CA PHE A 364 19.94 -9.79 21.06
C PHE A 364 19.71 -10.22 19.62
N GLY A 365 19.45 -11.52 19.45
CA GLY A 365 19.41 -12.14 18.13
C GLY A 365 20.80 -12.23 17.50
N LEU A 366 20.90 -11.91 16.21
CA LEU A 366 22.17 -11.84 15.47
C LEU A 366 22.83 -10.45 15.50
N SER A 367 22.28 -9.48 16.24
CA SER A 367 22.82 -8.12 16.28
C SER A 367 24.22 -8.07 16.91
N PRO A 368 25.24 -7.55 16.20
CA PRO A 368 26.60 -7.42 16.72
C PRO A 368 26.75 -6.31 17.77
N ASP A 369 25.85 -5.32 17.76
CA ASP A 369 25.99 -4.09 18.54
C ASP A 369 25.22 -4.10 19.87
N THR A 370 24.74 -5.28 20.29
CA THR A 370 23.85 -5.42 21.45
C THR A 370 24.43 -4.75 22.71
N GLU A 371 25.66 -5.07 23.09
CA GLU A 371 26.28 -4.49 24.30
C GLU A 371 26.49 -2.98 24.18
N THR A 372 26.95 -2.49 23.03
CA THR A 372 27.17 -1.06 22.78
C THR A 372 25.87 -0.27 22.93
N LEU A 373 24.76 -0.80 22.40
CA LEU A 373 23.45 -0.17 22.52
C LEU A 373 22.90 -0.24 23.96
N LEU A 374 23.18 -1.32 24.70
CA LEU A 374 22.82 -1.42 26.12
C LEU A 374 23.61 -0.44 27.00
N ASP A 375 24.90 -0.26 26.72
CA ASP A 375 25.73 0.73 27.41
C ASP A 375 25.25 2.16 27.09
N PHE A 376 24.93 2.47 25.82
CA PHE A 376 24.30 3.75 25.45
C PHE A 376 22.98 3.98 26.21
N LEU A 377 22.10 2.98 26.29
CA LEU A 377 20.84 3.10 27.05
C LEU A 377 21.07 3.26 28.56
N ALA A 378 22.19 2.76 29.09
CA ALA A 378 22.57 2.98 30.49
C ALA A 378 23.11 4.40 30.73
N GLU A 379 23.88 4.95 29.78
CA GLU A 379 24.33 6.35 29.80
C GLU A 379 23.15 7.33 29.74
N GLU A 380 22.14 7.03 28.94
CA GLU A 380 20.88 7.79 28.85
C GLU A 380 19.96 7.62 30.09
N GLY A 381 20.38 6.85 31.10
CA GLY A 381 19.62 6.62 32.34
C GLY A 381 18.35 5.78 32.17
N VAL A 382 18.18 5.10 31.03
CA VAL A 382 17.06 4.17 30.78
C VAL A 382 17.32 2.83 31.46
N LEU A 383 18.57 2.37 31.40
CA LEU A 383 19.05 1.14 32.05
C LEU A 383 20.04 1.47 33.17
N VAL A 384 20.24 0.51 34.07
CA VAL A 384 21.32 0.54 35.05
C VAL A 384 22.15 -0.73 34.92
N LYS A 385 23.47 -0.57 34.78
CA LYS A 385 24.40 -1.69 34.79
C LYS A 385 24.73 -2.03 36.24
N SER A 386 24.34 -3.23 36.69
CA SER A 386 24.61 -3.75 38.04
C SER A 386 25.37 -5.07 37.93
N GLY A 387 26.62 -5.09 38.37
CA GLY A 387 27.50 -6.22 38.14
C GLY A 387 27.74 -6.44 36.64
N GLN A 388 27.41 -7.64 36.15
CA GLN A 388 27.52 -8.02 34.73
C GLN A 388 26.19 -7.95 33.98
N ASN A 389 25.16 -7.31 34.54
CA ASN A 389 23.83 -7.28 33.93
C ASN A 389 23.31 -5.85 33.75
N TRP A 390 22.55 -5.62 32.67
CA TRP A 390 21.79 -4.39 32.44
C TRP A 390 20.34 -4.60 32.85
N HIS A 391 19.88 -3.78 33.78
CA HIS A 391 18.52 -3.82 34.32
C HIS A 391 17.74 -2.60 33.88
N TRP A 392 16.44 -2.77 33.65
CA TRP A 392 15.52 -1.67 33.42
C TRP A 392 15.40 -0.77 34.66
N MET A 393 15.59 0.54 34.51
CA MET A 393 15.55 1.52 35.61
C MET A 393 14.40 2.52 35.50
N SER A 394 13.92 2.77 34.29
CA SER A 394 12.88 3.79 34.05
C SER A 394 11.49 3.38 34.57
N GLU A 395 10.66 4.35 34.95
CA GLU A 395 9.27 4.08 35.39
C GLU A 395 8.32 3.81 34.19
N GLY A 396 8.77 4.07 32.97
CA GLY A 396 7.97 3.94 31.76
C GLY A 396 7.66 2.49 31.36
N TYR A 397 6.55 2.30 30.65
CA TYR A 397 6.20 1.04 30.02
C TYR A 397 6.58 1.09 28.53
N PRO A 398 7.76 0.58 28.12
CA PRO A 398 8.34 0.85 26.80
C PRO A 398 7.49 0.28 25.66
N ALA A 399 6.81 -0.85 25.88
CA ALA A 399 5.98 -1.47 24.86
C ALA A 399 4.80 -0.58 24.46
N ALA A 400 4.17 0.17 25.37
CA ALA A 400 3.06 1.05 25.00
C ALA A 400 3.47 2.28 24.19
N ALA A 401 4.74 2.69 24.26
CA ALA A 401 5.27 3.78 23.46
C ALA A 401 5.62 3.36 22.03
N LEU A 402 5.71 2.05 21.75
CA LEU A 402 6.10 1.50 20.47
C LEU A 402 4.89 0.89 19.76
N SER A 403 4.49 1.48 18.63
CA SER A 403 3.54 0.82 17.73
C SER A 403 4.30 -0.02 16.71
N LEU A 404 3.92 -1.28 16.52
CA LEU A 404 4.49 -2.11 15.45
C LEU A 404 3.98 -1.68 14.07
N ARG A 405 2.87 -0.92 14.01
CA ARG A 405 2.20 -0.50 12.77
C ARG A 405 2.03 1.01 12.72
N THR A 406 2.24 1.57 11.55
CA THR A 406 1.95 2.98 11.28
C THR A 406 0.43 3.21 11.30
N GLY A 407 -0.08 4.00 12.25
CA GLY A 407 -1.44 4.57 12.18
C GLY A 407 -2.60 3.88 12.95
N THR A 408 -2.36 3.13 14.02
CA THR A 408 -3.43 2.35 14.72
C THR A 408 -4.15 3.05 15.88
N GLY A 409 -4.05 4.37 16.05
CA GLY A 409 -4.61 5.08 17.22
C GLY A 409 -5.95 5.78 17.04
N ASP A 410 -6.24 6.29 15.84
CA ASP A 410 -7.13 7.46 15.66
C ASP A 410 -8.21 7.26 14.60
N ASP A 411 -9.04 6.22 14.75
CA ASP A 411 -10.17 5.99 13.86
C ASP A 411 -11.33 6.97 14.13
N PHE A 412 -11.90 7.52 13.07
CA PHE A 412 -13.17 8.23 13.09
C PHE A 412 -14.35 7.24 13.12
N VAL A 413 -15.31 7.49 14.01
CA VAL A 413 -16.56 6.72 14.09
C VAL A 413 -17.66 7.43 13.30
N ILE A 414 -18.28 6.72 12.35
CA ILE A 414 -19.40 7.24 11.56
C ILE A 414 -20.71 6.84 12.24
N MET A 415 -21.54 7.82 12.52
CA MET A 415 -22.79 7.67 13.25
C MET A 415 -23.98 8.14 12.42
N THR A 416 -25.13 7.53 12.66
CA THR A 416 -26.41 7.93 12.08
C THR A 416 -27.52 7.84 13.12
N HIS A 417 -28.62 8.53 12.88
CA HIS A 417 -29.82 8.48 13.71
C HIS A 417 -30.85 7.56 13.05
N ASP A 418 -31.46 6.67 13.84
CA ASP A 418 -32.60 5.89 13.38
C ASP A 418 -33.92 6.69 13.46
N GLU A 419 -35.03 6.06 13.07
CA GLU A 419 -36.38 6.66 13.08
C GLU A 419 -36.86 7.08 14.50
N TYR A 420 -36.18 6.64 15.56
CA TYR A 420 -36.46 6.95 16.96
C TYR A 420 -35.37 7.84 17.59
N ASP A 421 -34.55 8.50 16.77
CA ASP A 421 -33.44 9.38 17.17
C ASP A 421 -32.35 8.67 18.01
N LYS A 422 -32.20 7.35 17.88
CA LYS A 422 -31.09 6.62 18.51
C LYS A 422 -29.87 6.65 17.61
N THR A 423 -28.74 7.06 18.20
CA THR A 423 -27.44 7.03 17.54
C THR A 423 -26.98 5.59 17.32
N ARG A 424 -26.64 5.26 16.08
CA ARG A 424 -26.07 3.98 15.67
C ARG A 424 -24.76 4.20 14.92
N THR A 425 -23.76 3.38 15.22
CA THR A 425 -22.52 3.33 14.43
C THR A 425 -22.73 2.57 13.12
N ILE A 426 -22.32 3.20 12.01
CA ILE A 426 -22.33 2.59 10.66
C ILE A 426 -20.97 1.96 10.36
N GLY A 427 -19.86 2.61 10.72
CA GLY A 427 -18.54 2.12 10.39
C GLY A 427 -17.42 2.99 10.95
N ARG A 428 -16.18 2.65 10.59
CA ARG A 428 -14.97 3.38 11.01
C ARG A 428 -14.10 3.72 9.81
N VAL A 429 -13.35 4.81 9.93
CA VAL A 429 -12.37 5.28 8.93
C VAL A 429 -11.13 5.77 9.64
N ASP A 430 -9.96 5.35 9.16
CA ASP A 430 -8.66 5.78 9.71
C ASP A 430 -8.42 7.29 9.50
N PHE A 431 -7.65 7.90 10.41
CA PHE A 431 -7.30 9.32 10.44
C PHE A 431 -6.87 9.88 9.06
N TYR A 432 -5.96 9.19 8.38
CA TYR A 432 -5.42 9.61 7.08
C TYR A 432 -6.43 9.48 5.92
N SER A 433 -7.44 8.64 6.04
CA SER A 433 -8.50 8.47 5.03
C SER A 433 -9.68 9.41 5.26
N ALA A 434 -9.87 9.92 6.49
CA ALA A 434 -11.04 10.70 6.86
C ALA A 434 -11.29 11.92 5.95
N PRO A 435 -10.29 12.79 5.66
CA PRO A 435 -10.49 13.96 4.79
C PRO A 435 -10.95 13.63 3.38
N ARG A 436 -10.69 12.41 2.90
CA ARG A 436 -10.99 11.97 1.54
C ARG A 436 -12.30 11.21 1.41
N THR A 437 -12.92 10.83 2.53
CA THR A 437 -14.03 9.86 2.54
C THR A 437 -15.24 10.29 3.35
N ILE A 438 -15.06 11.11 4.40
CA ILE A 438 -16.12 11.52 5.32
C ILE A 438 -16.09 13.03 5.60
N TYR A 439 -15.65 13.83 4.63
CA TYR A 439 -15.77 15.28 4.67
C TYR A 439 -17.26 15.70 4.62
N PRO A 440 -17.63 16.90 5.12
CA PRO A 440 -18.99 17.42 4.97
C PRO A 440 -19.44 17.42 3.50
N GLU A 441 -20.68 17.01 3.24
CA GLU A 441 -21.24 16.73 1.90
C GLU A 441 -20.74 15.45 1.19
N ALA A 442 -19.85 14.67 1.80
CA ALA A 442 -19.47 13.38 1.24
C ALA A 442 -20.66 12.42 1.19
N ILE A 443 -20.78 11.68 0.08
CA ILE A 443 -21.64 10.50 -0.01
C ILE A 443 -20.82 9.29 0.45
N TYR A 444 -20.96 8.96 1.72
CA TYR A 444 -20.39 7.75 2.29
C TYR A 444 -21.28 6.56 1.93
N ILE A 445 -20.71 5.55 1.28
CA ILE A 445 -21.43 4.34 0.90
C ILE A 445 -20.96 3.20 1.81
N HIS A 446 -21.92 2.55 2.46
CA HIS A 446 -21.67 1.44 3.35
C HIS A 446 -22.51 0.25 2.92
N GLU A 447 -21.84 -0.75 2.34
CA GLU A 447 -22.46 -1.95 1.83
C GLU A 447 -23.66 -1.61 0.92
N GLY A 448 -23.41 -0.74 -0.06
CA GLY A 448 -24.41 -0.26 -1.03
C GLY A 448 -25.42 0.77 -0.49
N ARG A 449 -25.53 0.96 0.83
CA ARG A 449 -26.39 2.00 1.43
C ARG A 449 -25.69 3.34 1.41
N GLN A 450 -26.37 4.38 0.94
CA GLN A 450 -25.81 5.72 0.80
C GLN A 450 -26.14 6.59 2.01
N TYR A 451 -25.15 7.32 2.50
CA TYR A 451 -25.26 8.27 3.59
C TYR A 451 -24.62 9.59 3.17
N LEU A 452 -25.33 10.70 3.41
CA LEU A 452 -24.76 12.03 3.29
C LEU A 452 -24.10 12.38 4.62
N VAL A 453 -22.81 12.70 4.61
CA VAL A 453 -22.12 13.24 5.78
C VAL A 453 -22.50 14.70 5.96
N GLU A 454 -23.17 15.01 7.06
CA GLU A 454 -23.64 16.37 7.37
C GLU A 454 -22.61 17.15 8.18
N LYS A 455 -21.90 16.46 9.09
CA LYS A 455 -20.90 17.07 9.95
C LYS A 455 -19.76 16.10 10.22
N LEU A 456 -18.54 16.60 10.14
CA LEU A 456 -17.34 15.94 10.62
C LEU A 456 -16.80 16.72 11.83
N ASP A 457 -16.72 16.08 12.98
CA ASP A 457 -16.11 16.62 14.20
C ASP A 457 -14.71 16.02 14.33
N TRP A 458 -13.70 16.86 14.05
CA TRP A 458 -12.30 16.44 14.01
C TRP A 458 -11.74 16.12 15.39
N GLU A 459 -12.11 16.92 16.40
CA GLU A 459 -11.64 16.75 17.79
C GLU A 459 -12.23 15.50 18.43
N LYS A 460 -13.54 15.28 18.26
CA LYS A 460 -14.23 14.10 18.82
C LYS A 460 -14.01 12.83 17.99
N LYS A 461 -13.41 12.94 16.81
CA LYS A 461 -13.22 11.83 15.85
C LYS A 461 -14.56 11.17 15.49
N THR A 462 -15.58 11.97 15.22
CA THR A 462 -16.92 11.49 14.88
C THR A 462 -17.48 12.16 13.63
N ALA A 463 -18.14 11.39 12.77
CA ALA A 463 -18.88 11.91 11.62
C ALA A 463 -20.37 11.59 11.75
N HIS A 464 -21.22 12.60 11.61
CA HIS A 464 -22.67 12.43 11.58
C HIS A 464 -23.14 12.35 10.12
N ALA A 465 -23.82 11.26 9.80
CA ALA A 465 -24.33 11.01 8.47
C ALA A 465 -25.79 10.59 8.53
N ARG A 466 -26.58 11.00 7.55
CA ARG A 466 -27.98 10.58 7.40
C ARG A 466 -28.18 9.74 6.15
N PRO A 467 -29.12 8.79 6.14
CA PRO A 467 -29.47 8.05 4.94
C PRO A 467 -29.92 8.99 3.81
N VAL A 468 -29.55 8.66 2.58
CA VAL A 468 -29.98 9.38 1.38
C VAL A 468 -30.10 8.41 0.21
N ALA A 469 -30.88 8.77 -0.80
CA ALA A 469 -30.91 8.08 -2.09
C ALA A 469 -30.59 9.10 -3.20
N VAL A 470 -29.39 9.02 -3.76
CA VAL A 470 -28.91 9.89 -4.83
C VAL A 470 -28.34 9.07 -5.99
N ASP A 471 -28.40 9.63 -7.19
CA ASP A 471 -27.89 9.01 -8.41
C ASP A 471 -26.38 9.29 -8.65
N TYR A 472 -25.66 9.76 -7.63
CA TYR A 472 -24.25 10.10 -7.70
C TYR A 472 -23.47 9.64 -6.46
N TYR A 473 -22.14 9.60 -6.58
CA TYR A 473 -21.22 9.43 -5.47
C TYR A 473 -20.18 10.56 -5.48
N THR A 474 -19.48 10.76 -4.37
CA THR A 474 -18.48 11.81 -4.27
C THR A 474 -17.06 11.26 -4.28
N ARG A 475 -16.13 11.98 -4.90
CA ARG A 475 -14.71 11.63 -4.93
C ARG A 475 -13.85 12.85 -4.64
N ALA A 476 -13.08 12.78 -3.57
CA ALA A 476 -12.15 13.83 -3.16
C ALA A 476 -10.90 13.89 -4.06
N THR A 477 -10.24 15.05 -4.04
CA THR A 477 -8.95 15.33 -4.68
C THR A 477 -7.98 15.80 -3.60
N THR A 478 -6.77 15.24 -3.62
CA THR A 478 -5.74 15.51 -2.61
C THR A 478 -4.45 15.91 -3.31
N SER A 479 -3.80 16.94 -2.78
CA SER A 479 -2.44 17.36 -3.14
C SER A 479 -1.48 17.01 -2.02
N THR A 480 -0.28 16.56 -2.37
CA THR A 480 0.80 16.32 -1.41
C THR A 480 1.97 17.22 -1.76
N GLN A 481 2.53 17.87 -0.76
CA GLN A 481 3.71 18.72 -0.86
C GLN A 481 4.75 18.25 0.15
N VAL A 482 6.03 18.45 -0.17
CA VAL A 482 7.15 18.14 0.72
C VAL A 482 7.97 19.41 0.91
N GLN A 483 8.14 19.82 2.16
CA GLN A 483 8.92 20.99 2.55
C GLN A 483 10.10 20.56 3.42
N VAL A 484 11.24 21.21 3.28
CA VAL A 484 12.39 21.00 4.17
C VAL A 484 12.20 21.88 5.41
N ILE A 485 12.27 21.26 6.59
CA ILE A 485 12.21 21.95 7.87
C ILE A 485 13.62 22.35 8.28
N ASP A 486 14.52 21.37 8.32
CA ASP A 486 15.90 21.53 8.75
C ASP A 486 16.83 20.63 7.94
N VAL A 487 18.08 21.09 7.77
CA VAL A 487 19.12 20.35 7.06
C VAL A 487 20.17 19.90 8.06
N THR A 488 20.23 18.58 8.29
CA THR A 488 21.20 17.99 9.22
C THR A 488 22.59 17.95 8.61
N GLU A 489 22.69 17.51 7.36
CA GLU A 489 23.95 17.49 6.63
C GLU A 489 23.73 17.78 5.14
N SER A 490 24.70 18.43 4.50
CA SER A 490 24.71 18.60 3.05
C SER A 490 26.13 18.52 2.50
N ALA A 491 26.27 17.95 1.31
CA ALA A 491 27.54 17.81 0.61
C ALA A 491 27.35 18.02 -0.90
N GLU A 492 28.34 18.62 -1.56
CA GLU A 492 28.43 18.63 -3.02
C GLU A 492 29.04 17.31 -3.49
N THR A 493 28.44 16.71 -4.52
CA THR A 493 28.91 15.47 -5.14
C THR A 493 28.75 15.57 -6.66
N GLY A 494 29.86 15.85 -7.34
CA GLY A 494 29.88 16.01 -8.79
C GLY A 494 28.87 17.05 -9.27
N ALA A 495 27.86 16.60 -10.01
CA ALA A 495 26.81 17.41 -10.63
C ALA A 495 25.54 17.56 -9.76
N ALA A 496 25.60 17.17 -8.48
CA ALA A 496 24.50 17.32 -7.55
C ALA A 496 24.95 17.84 -6.18
N ARG A 497 24.04 18.52 -5.49
CA ARG A 497 24.12 18.76 -4.05
C ARG A 497 23.20 17.80 -3.34
N LYS A 498 23.75 16.90 -2.54
CA LYS A 498 23.01 15.96 -1.71
C LYS A 498 22.85 16.50 -0.28
N ALA A 499 21.75 16.17 0.36
CA ALA A 499 21.47 16.54 1.75
C ALA A 499 20.50 15.56 2.39
N TYR A 500 20.49 15.53 3.71
CA TYR A 500 19.42 14.92 4.49
C TYR A 500 19.08 15.79 5.70
N GLY A 501 17.88 15.59 6.22
CA GLY A 501 17.39 16.29 7.40
C GLY A 501 15.91 16.07 7.61
N GLN A 502 15.27 17.00 8.31
CA GLN A 502 13.85 16.92 8.61
C GLN A 502 13.01 17.52 7.47
N VAL A 503 11.96 16.81 7.08
CA VAL A 503 10.99 17.23 6.07
C VAL A 503 9.57 17.15 6.61
N LEU A 504 8.74 18.08 6.17
CA LEU A 504 7.31 18.12 6.43
C LEU A 504 6.57 17.64 5.18
N VAL A 505 5.86 16.52 5.29
CA VAL A 505 4.96 16.03 4.24
C VAL A 505 3.55 16.53 4.54
N ILE A 506 3.05 17.42 3.69
CA ILE A 506 1.74 18.06 3.83
C ILE A 506 0.79 17.45 2.81
N SER A 507 -0.28 16.82 3.28
CA SER A 507 -1.36 16.29 2.45
C SER A 507 -2.64 17.07 2.68
N LYS A 508 -3.09 17.81 1.66
CA LYS A 508 -4.31 18.62 1.71
C LYS A 508 -5.36 18.08 0.76
N THR A 509 -6.55 17.82 1.30
CA THR A 509 -7.72 17.49 0.47
C THR A 509 -8.47 18.79 0.19
N THR A 510 -8.46 19.22 -1.08
CA THR A 510 -8.89 20.57 -1.47
C THR A 510 -10.31 20.65 -2.01
N GLY A 511 -10.87 19.53 -2.45
CA GLY A 511 -12.21 19.52 -3.03
C GLY A 511 -12.66 18.15 -3.48
N PHE A 512 -13.88 18.07 -3.96
CA PHE A 512 -14.48 16.83 -4.45
C PHE A 512 -15.30 17.02 -5.73
N GLY A 513 -15.46 15.94 -6.48
CA GLY A 513 -16.42 15.85 -7.59
C GLY A 513 -17.64 15.00 -7.21
N LYS A 514 -18.83 15.43 -7.63
CA LYS A 514 -20.06 14.62 -7.68
C LYS A 514 -20.08 13.88 -9.01
N ILE A 515 -20.02 12.56 -8.97
CA ILE A 515 -19.89 11.68 -10.14
C ILE A 515 -21.15 10.84 -10.27
N LYS A 516 -21.85 10.94 -11.39
CA LYS A 516 -23.08 10.18 -11.65
C LYS A 516 -22.79 8.69 -11.67
N LEU A 517 -23.62 7.92 -10.97
CA LEU A 517 -23.62 6.47 -11.06
C LEU A 517 -23.91 6.02 -12.49
N TYR A 518 -23.38 4.86 -12.89
CA TYR A 518 -23.52 4.24 -14.21
C TYR A 518 -22.84 4.96 -15.39
N THR A 519 -22.97 6.28 -15.51
CA THR A 519 -22.36 7.04 -16.61
C THR A 519 -20.96 7.55 -16.28
N HIS A 520 -20.65 7.72 -14.99
CA HIS A 520 -19.38 8.26 -14.47
C HIS A 520 -19.10 9.69 -14.95
N GLU A 521 -20.16 10.39 -15.36
CA GLU A 521 -20.12 11.81 -15.73
C GLU A 521 -19.94 12.66 -14.47
N THR A 522 -19.13 13.71 -14.57
CA THR A 522 -18.99 14.66 -13.47
C THR A 522 -20.15 15.65 -13.49
N LEU A 523 -21.03 15.56 -12.49
CA LEU A 523 -22.20 16.42 -12.34
C LEU A 523 -21.86 17.77 -11.71
N GLY A 524 -20.91 17.77 -10.78
CA GLY A 524 -20.63 18.93 -9.95
C GLY A 524 -19.32 18.78 -9.19
N ARG A 525 -18.93 19.83 -8.51
CA ARG A 525 -17.76 19.85 -7.61
C ARG A 525 -18.09 20.71 -6.40
N GLY A 526 -17.45 20.40 -5.28
CA GLY A 526 -17.45 21.22 -4.08
C GLY A 526 -16.04 21.35 -3.54
N GLU A 527 -15.89 22.25 -2.57
CA GLU A 527 -14.64 22.48 -1.86
C GLU A 527 -14.62 21.65 -0.57
N ILE A 528 -13.42 21.37 -0.07
CA ILE A 528 -13.23 20.71 1.22
C ILE A 528 -12.36 21.64 2.05
N ASP A 529 -12.95 22.14 3.13
CA ASP A 529 -12.24 22.93 4.14
C ASP A 529 -12.01 22.04 5.37
N LEU A 530 -10.88 21.34 5.36
CA LEU A 530 -10.45 20.46 6.44
C LEU A 530 -8.95 20.71 6.72
N PRO A 531 -8.49 20.43 7.95
CA PRO A 531 -7.10 20.64 8.32
C PRO A 531 -6.16 19.85 7.40
N GLU A 532 -4.99 20.44 7.16
CA GLU A 532 -3.90 19.79 6.44
C GLU A 532 -3.36 18.62 7.27
N GLN A 533 -3.00 17.53 6.61
CA GLN A 533 -2.38 16.39 7.27
C GLN A 533 -0.88 16.53 7.15
N GLU A 534 -0.26 16.83 8.28
CA GLU A 534 1.17 17.02 8.41
C GLU A 534 1.82 15.75 8.94
N MET A 535 2.94 15.38 8.33
CA MET A 535 3.82 14.32 8.82
C MET A 535 5.26 14.83 8.79
N GLU A 536 5.77 15.15 9.97
CA GLU A 536 7.19 15.39 10.17
C GLU A 536 7.94 14.05 10.11
N THR A 537 8.99 14.00 9.29
CA THR A 537 9.79 12.80 9.07
C THR A 537 11.20 13.18 8.60
N SER A 538 12.09 12.21 8.48
CA SER A 538 13.39 12.40 7.84
C SER A 538 13.28 12.26 6.32
N GLY A 539 14.03 13.09 5.60
CA GLY A 539 14.16 13.05 4.15
C GLY A 539 15.61 13.14 3.70
N TYR A 540 15.94 12.39 2.66
CA TYR A 540 17.14 12.53 1.86
C TYR A 540 16.77 13.12 0.50
N TRP A 541 17.54 14.08 0.03
CA TRP A 541 17.33 14.66 -1.29
C TRP A 541 18.65 14.98 -1.97
N PHE A 542 18.58 15.04 -3.30
CA PHE A 542 19.63 15.65 -4.09
C PHE A 542 19.02 16.59 -5.12
N SER A 543 19.74 17.67 -5.37
CA SER A 543 19.39 18.68 -6.36
C SER A 543 20.52 18.83 -7.35
N LEU A 544 20.21 19.01 -8.63
CA LEU A 544 21.24 19.27 -9.63
C LEU A 544 21.92 20.62 -9.36
N THR A 545 23.23 20.70 -9.60
CA THR A 545 23.93 21.99 -9.64
C THR A 545 23.41 22.83 -10.81
N GLU A 546 23.63 24.14 -10.79
CA GLU A 546 23.19 25.04 -11.87
C GLU A 546 23.74 24.59 -13.24
N GLU A 547 25.03 24.29 -13.33
CA GLU A 547 25.67 23.77 -14.55
C GLU A 547 25.05 22.45 -15.03
N ALA A 548 24.79 21.51 -14.12
CA ALA A 548 24.18 20.23 -14.47
C ALA A 548 22.71 20.38 -14.89
N ALA A 549 21.99 21.29 -14.26
CA ALA A 549 20.62 21.63 -14.62
C ALA A 549 20.58 22.28 -16.01
N GLU A 550 21.48 23.22 -16.32
CA GLU A 550 21.60 23.82 -17.65
C GLU A 550 21.98 22.78 -18.71
N GLN A 551 22.94 21.90 -18.42
CA GLN A 551 23.32 20.82 -19.33
C GLN A 551 22.14 19.88 -19.61
N ALA A 552 21.43 19.46 -18.56
CA ALA A 552 20.29 18.56 -18.70
C ALA A 552 19.09 19.25 -19.36
N ALA A 553 18.91 20.57 -19.17
CA ALA A 553 17.93 21.40 -19.87
C ALA A 553 18.26 21.52 -21.37
N GLY A 554 19.50 21.87 -21.70
CA GLY A 554 19.99 21.97 -23.08
C GLY A 554 19.94 20.64 -23.85
N ALA A 555 20.05 19.52 -23.14
CA ALA A 555 19.86 18.18 -23.68
C ALA A 555 18.38 17.72 -23.73
N GLY A 556 17.42 18.55 -23.33
CA GLY A 556 15.98 18.24 -23.34
C GLY A 556 15.52 17.22 -22.28
N LEU A 557 16.36 16.93 -21.28
CA LEU A 557 16.11 15.89 -20.26
C LEU A 557 15.23 16.40 -19.13
N LEU A 558 15.45 17.65 -18.75
CA LEU A 558 14.64 18.38 -17.79
C LEU A 558 13.51 19.05 -18.54
N ARG A 559 12.32 18.48 -18.36
CA ARG A 559 11.10 19.01 -18.98
C ARG A 559 10.52 20.02 -18.01
N PHE A 560 10.76 21.29 -18.28
CA PHE A 560 10.04 22.36 -17.63
C PHE A 560 8.69 22.48 -18.33
N ASP A 561 7.60 22.25 -17.61
CA ASP A 561 6.30 22.74 -18.06
C ASP A 561 6.28 24.22 -17.65
N ASP A 562 7.00 25.06 -18.39
CA ASP A 562 7.04 26.50 -18.13
C ASP A 562 5.66 27.15 -18.33
N GLY A 563 4.66 26.40 -18.79
CA GLY A 563 3.33 26.88 -19.13
C GLY A 563 3.31 27.76 -20.38
N ASP A 564 4.48 28.11 -20.93
CA ASP A 564 4.61 28.91 -22.15
C ASP A 564 4.27 28.08 -23.38
N ARG A 565 3.08 28.34 -23.91
CA ARG A 565 2.55 27.74 -25.14
C ARG A 565 2.66 28.72 -26.32
N GLY A 566 3.55 29.70 -26.20
CA GLY A 566 3.79 30.74 -27.18
C GLY A 566 2.79 31.91 -27.11
N PRO A 567 3.14 33.05 -27.72
CA PRO A 567 2.39 34.31 -27.61
C PRO A 567 0.92 34.23 -28.01
N ASN A 568 0.54 33.34 -28.93
CA ASN A 568 -0.84 33.23 -29.40
C ASN A 568 -1.73 32.32 -28.52
N TRP A 569 -1.18 31.67 -27.49
CA TRP A 569 -1.87 30.63 -26.72
C TRP A 569 -3.18 31.13 -26.11
N ALA A 570 -3.17 32.27 -25.43
CA ALA A 570 -4.38 32.80 -24.79
C ALA A 570 -5.52 33.04 -25.81
N SER A 571 -5.18 33.53 -27.01
CA SER A 571 -6.13 33.76 -28.10
C SER A 571 -6.65 32.44 -28.67
N GLN A 572 -5.78 31.49 -28.98
CA GLN A 572 -6.17 30.20 -29.55
C GLN A 572 -6.94 29.34 -28.56
N ARG A 573 -6.56 29.36 -27.28
CA ARG A 573 -7.30 28.74 -26.19
C ARG A 573 -8.73 29.26 -26.11
N ASN A 574 -8.94 30.58 -26.19
CA ASN A 574 -10.27 31.16 -26.18
C ASN A 574 -11.07 30.81 -27.44
N LYS A 575 -10.43 30.80 -28.61
CA LYS A 575 -11.06 30.36 -29.87
C LYS A 575 -11.47 28.89 -29.84
N ALA A 576 -10.66 28.00 -29.27
CA ALA A 576 -10.98 26.59 -29.09
C ALA A 576 -12.20 26.42 -28.16
N ARG A 577 -12.22 27.14 -27.03
CA ARG A 577 -13.37 27.15 -26.09
C ARG A 577 -14.64 27.67 -26.76
N ALA A 578 -14.56 28.76 -27.52
CA ALA A 578 -15.70 29.31 -28.25
C ALA A 578 -16.20 28.36 -29.35
N ARG A 579 -15.30 27.74 -30.12
CA ARG A 579 -15.62 26.70 -31.12
C ARG A 579 -16.37 25.53 -30.48
N ASP A 580 -15.94 25.13 -29.30
CA ASP A 580 -16.51 24.01 -28.57
C ASP A 580 -17.77 24.40 -27.76
N GLY A 581 -18.28 25.62 -27.95
CA GLY A 581 -19.48 26.13 -27.29
C GLY A 581 -19.34 26.24 -25.77
N TYR A 582 -18.11 26.47 -25.28
CA TYR A 582 -17.76 26.48 -23.85
C TYR A 582 -18.21 25.19 -23.13
N ARG A 583 -18.12 24.06 -23.83
CA ARG A 583 -18.46 22.73 -23.31
C ARG A 583 -17.29 21.79 -23.48
N CYS A 584 -17.15 20.88 -22.54
CA CYS A 584 -16.20 19.79 -22.65
C CYS A 584 -16.57 18.89 -23.84
N ARG A 585 -15.66 18.72 -24.80
CA ARG A 585 -15.88 17.90 -25.99
C ARG A 585 -15.99 16.40 -25.71
N HIS A 586 -15.46 15.95 -24.56
CA HIS A 586 -15.51 14.55 -24.17
C HIS A 586 -16.77 14.18 -23.36
N CYS A 587 -17.23 15.03 -22.44
CA CYS A 587 -18.37 14.70 -21.55
C CYS A 587 -19.54 15.68 -21.59
N GLY A 588 -19.49 16.71 -22.44
CA GLY A 588 -20.56 17.70 -22.61
C GLY A 588 -20.75 18.70 -21.45
N ALA A 589 -20.02 18.55 -20.34
CA ALA A 589 -20.10 19.45 -19.19
C ALA A 589 -19.92 20.91 -19.62
N PRO A 590 -20.79 21.84 -19.18
CA PRO A 590 -20.66 23.27 -19.46
C PRO A 590 -19.57 23.90 -18.59
N GLU A 591 -18.95 24.95 -19.13
CA GLU A 591 -17.96 25.74 -18.46
C GLU A 591 -18.56 26.64 -17.37
N ARG A 592 -17.80 26.92 -16.31
CA ARG A 592 -18.30 27.68 -15.15
C ARG A 592 -17.87 29.15 -15.18
N PRO A 593 -18.62 30.04 -14.51
CA PRO A 593 -18.24 31.46 -14.41
C PRO A 593 -16.91 31.69 -13.67
N ASP A 594 -16.62 30.85 -12.68
CA ASP A 594 -15.44 30.93 -11.78
C ASP A 594 -14.22 30.16 -12.31
N ARG A 595 -14.42 29.24 -13.25
CA ARG A 595 -13.33 28.43 -13.79
C ARG A 595 -13.54 28.08 -15.25
N GLN A 596 -12.53 28.46 -16.02
CA GLN A 596 -12.50 28.13 -17.44
C GLN A 596 -12.11 26.67 -17.67
N HIS A 597 -12.64 26.06 -18.74
CA HIS A 597 -12.22 24.74 -19.18
C HIS A 597 -10.76 24.76 -19.67
N ASP A 598 -10.14 23.60 -19.54
CA ASP A 598 -8.78 23.38 -19.99
C ASP A 598 -8.81 23.12 -21.50
N VAL A 599 -7.77 23.54 -22.21
CA VAL A 599 -7.62 23.24 -23.64
C VAL A 599 -6.41 22.34 -23.79
N HIS A 600 -6.68 21.15 -24.31
CA HIS A 600 -5.71 20.09 -24.51
C HIS A 600 -5.21 20.09 -25.95
N HIS A 601 -3.93 19.78 -26.14
CA HIS A 601 -3.35 19.54 -27.45
C HIS A 601 -3.51 18.06 -27.83
N LEU A 602 -4.13 17.77 -28.97
CA LEU A 602 -4.31 16.38 -29.46
C LEU A 602 -2.97 15.73 -29.81
N LYS A 603 -2.17 16.44 -30.62
CA LYS A 603 -0.74 16.21 -30.77
C LYS A 603 0.00 17.08 -29.76
N PRO A 604 0.77 16.50 -28.81
CA PRO A 604 1.43 17.26 -27.76
C PRO A 604 2.19 18.48 -28.30
N PHE A 605 1.98 19.65 -27.70
CA PHE A 605 2.59 20.93 -28.11
C PHE A 605 4.11 20.84 -28.31
N ARG A 606 4.78 20.01 -27.51
CA ARG A 606 6.22 19.72 -27.59
C ARG A 606 6.70 19.09 -28.89
N GLU A 607 5.86 18.32 -29.59
CA GLU A 607 6.25 17.62 -30.83
C GLU A 607 6.51 18.57 -32.01
N PHE A 608 6.14 19.83 -31.84
CA PHE A 608 6.38 20.88 -32.81
C PHE A 608 7.74 21.58 -32.59
N GLY A 609 8.44 21.31 -31.47
CA GLY A 609 9.79 21.83 -31.24
C GLY A 609 9.85 23.34 -30.97
N TYR A 610 8.86 23.91 -30.28
CA TYR A 610 8.85 25.34 -29.95
C TYR A 610 9.98 25.72 -28.98
N LEU A 611 10.73 26.76 -29.33
CA LEU A 611 11.76 27.39 -28.49
C LEU A 611 11.42 28.88 -28.32
N PRO A 612 11.06 29.35 -27.10
CA PRO A 612 10.70 30.74 -26.85
C PRO A 612 11.74 31.73 -27.37
N GLY A 613 11.30 32.71 -28.15
CA GLY A 613 12.17 33.73 -28.75
C GLY A 613 13.10 33.26 -29.86
N GLN A 614 13.13 31.96 -30.19
CA GLN A 614 14.01 31.40 -31.22
C GLN A 614 13.25 30.92 -32.47
N ASN A 615 12.02 30.41 -32.32
CA ASN A 615 11.20 29.96 -33.45
C ASN A 615 9.69 30.21 -33.25
N GLU A 616 8.91 30.00 -34.31
CA GLU A 616 7.45 30.21 -34.32
C GLU A 616 6.62 28.91 -34.36
N ALA A 617 7.21 27.78 -33.95
CA ALA A 617 6.53 26.49 -34.04
C ALA A 617 5.23 26.40 -33.21
N TYR A 618 5.07 27.30 -32.24
CA TYR A 618 3.84 27.50 -31.47
C TYR A 618 2.61 27.84 -32.35
N LEU A 619 2.80 28.43 -33.54
CA LEU A 619 1.71 28.76 -34.46
C LEU A 619 1.04 27.50 -35.01
N GLU A 620 1.85 26.52 -35.41
CA GLU A 620 1.38 25.20 -35.89
C GLU A 620 0.81 24.40 -34.73
N ALA A 621 1.51 24.37 -33.59
CA ALA A 621 1.09 23.61 -32.42
C ALA A 621 -0.26 24.08 -31.86
N ASN A 622 -0.56 25.38 -31.93
CA ASN A 622 -1.82 25.96 -31.45
C ASN A 622 -2.90 26.13 -32.53
N GLN A 623 -2.78 25.44 -33.66
CA GLN A 623 -3.89 25.39 -34.63
C GLN A 623 -5.12 24.75 -33.98
N LEU A 624 -6.31 25.27 -34.29
CA LEU A 624 -7.53 24.88 -33.59
C LEU A 624 -7.85 23.39 -33.75
N ASP A 625 -7.58 22.80 -34.90
CA ASP A 625 -7.71 21.37 -35.16
C ASP A 625 -6.82 20.50 -34.25
N ASN A 626 -5.71 21.03 -33.76
CA ASN A 626 -4.87 20.39 -32.74
C ASN A 626 -5.33 20.65 -31.30
N LEU A 627 -6.39 21.46 -31.09
CA LEU A 627 -6.87 21.84 -29.76
C LEU A 627 -8.25 21.25 -29.47
N VAL A 628 -8.47 20.82 -28.23
CA VAL A 628 -9.78 20.36 -27.76
C VAL A 628 -10.09 20.86 -26.35
N THR A 629 -11.30 21.41 -26.17
CA THR A 629 -11.76 21.89 -24.87
C THR A 629 -12.23 20.74 -24.00
N LEU A 630 -11.63 20.59 -22.82
CA LEU A 630 -11.93 19.56 -21.85
C LEU A 630 -12.20 20.16 -20.47
N CYS A 631 -13.17 19.60 -19.75
CA CYS A 631 -13.27 19.87 -18.32
C CYS A 631 -12.10 19.20 -17.59
N ALA A 632 -11.68 19.76 -16.46
CA ALA A 632 -10.52 19.30 -15.70
C ALA A 632 -10.42 17.76 -15.45
N PRO A 633 -11.51 17.01 -15.13
CA PRO A 633 -11.43 15.55 -15.02
C PRO A 633 -11.12 14.85 -16.35
N CYS A 634 -11.68 15.33 -17.46
CA CYS A 634 -11.42 14.78 -18.80
C CYS A 634 -10.02 15.15 -19.26
N HIS A 635 -9.57 16.38 -18.98
CA HIS A 635 -8.22 16.82 -19.25
C HIS A 635 -7.19 15.96 -18.52
N HIS A 636 -7.39 15.73 -17.21
CA HIS A 636 -6.54 14.85 -16.43
C HIS A 636 -6.55 13.39 -16.94
N ARG A 637 -7.67 12.90 -17.47
CA ARG A 637 -7.74 11.56 -18.09
C ARG A 637 -6.95 11.50 -19.40
N ALA A 638 -7.09 12.50 -20.25
CA ALA A 638 -6.32 12.61 -21.48
C ALA A 638 -4.81 12.69 -21.19
N GLU A 639 -4.42 13.52 -20.20
CA GLU A 639 -3.02 13.60 -19.77
C GLU A 639 -2.50 12.29 -19.17
N ALA A 640 -3.32 11.54 -18.41
CA ALA A 640 -2.89 10.29 -17.80
C ALA A 640 -2.45 9.24 -18.83
N GLY A 641 -3.02 9.28 -20.04
CA GLY A 641 -2.60 8.43 -21.17
C GLY A 641 -1.38 8.97 -21.94
N LEU A 642 -1.11 10.28 -21.87
CA LEU A 642 -0.08 10.99 -22.66
C LEU A 642 1.16 11.41 -21.86
N ARG A 643 1.20 11.17 -20.53
CA ARG A 643 2.33 11.49 -19.65
C ARG A 643 3.57 10.66 -20.01
N VAL A 644 4.31 11.12 -21.00
CA VAL A 644 5.71 10.77 -21.18
C VAL A 644 6.46 11.36 -19.98
N LYS A 645 6.94 10.50 -19.09
CA LYS A 645 7.69 10.91 -17.90
C LYS A 645 8.93 11.72 -18.29
N SER A 646 9.25 12.77 -17.53
CA SER A 646 10.55 13.44 -17.61
C SER A 646 11.67 12.47 -17.20
N ALA A 647 12.91 12.76 -17.60
CA ALA A 647 14.06 11.97 -17.15
C ALA A 647 14.15 11.95 -15.61
N LEU A 648 13.89 13.08 -14.96
CA LEU A 648 13.90 13.19 -13.50
C LEU A 648 12.83 12.29 -12.84
N ALA A 649 11.60 12.29 -13.38
CA ALA A 649 10.53 11.42 -12.87
C ALA A 649 10.82 9.93 -13.14
N GLY A 650 11.49 9.62 -14.26
CA GLY A 650 11.95 8.27 -14.57
C GLY A 650 13.05 7.80 -13.61
N LEU A 651 14.00 8.67 -13.27
CA LEU A 651 15.05 8.41 -12.28
C LEU A 651 14.46 8.23 -10.89
N ALA A 652 13.57 9.13 -10.45
CA ALA A 652 12.86 9.00 -9.18
C ALA A 652 12.06 7.70 -9.09
N TYR A 653 11.44 7.27 -10.19
CA TYR A 653 10.77 5.98 -10.26
C TYR A 653 11.76 4.81 -10.11
N ALA A 654 12.93 4.85 -10.75
CA ALA A 654 13.95 3.81 -10.59
C ALA A 654 14.47 3.75 -9.14
N LEU A 655 14.78 4.91 -8.55
CA LEU A 655 15.25 5.02 -7.16
C LEU A 655 14.22 4.48 -6.16
N ARG A 656 12.92 4.68 -6.41
CA ARG A 656 11.84 4.10 -5.59
C ARG A 656 11.90 2.57 -5.50
N HIS A 657 12.41 1.90 -6.53
CA HIS A 657 12.51 0.44 -6.55
C HIS A 657 13.87 -0.09 -6.08
N ILE A 658 14.91 0.75 -6.13
CA ILE A 658 16.28 0.37 -5.78
C ILE A 658 16.60 0.68 -4.33
N ALA A 659 16.19 1.84 -3.82
CA ALA A 659 16.39 2.22 -2.43
C ALA A 659 15.90 1.14 -1.43
N PRO A 660 14.72 0.50 -1.61
CA PRO A 660 14.28 -0.55 -0.71
C PRO A 660 15.19 -1.79 -0.68
N LEU A 661 15.93 -2.09 -1.76
CA LEU A 661 16.88 -3.21 -1.81
C LEU A 661 18.10 -2.95 -0.93
N TYR A 662 18.59 -1.70 -0.90
CA TYR A 662 19.72 -1.29 -0.07
C TYR A 662 19.31 -1.08 1.39
N LEU A 663 18.14 -0.49 1.61
CA LEU A 663 17.59 -0.24 2.94
C LEU A 663 16.99 -1.50 3.59
N MET A 664 16.81 -2.57 2.80
CA MET A 664 16.14 -3.80 3.20
C MET A 664 14.73 -3.54 3.78
N CYS A 665 13.97 -2.65 3.11
CA CYS A 665 12.63 -2.23 3.51
C CYS A 665 11.57 -2.53 2.43
N ALA A 666 10.30 -2.30 2.72
CA ALA A 666 9.25 -2.41 1.73
C ALA A 666 9.15 -1.11 0.90
N PRO A 667 8.75 -1.16 -0.39
CA PRO A 667 8.57 0.04 -1.21
C PRO A 667 7.51 1.04 -0.70
N GLY A 668 6.66 0.63 0.25
CA GLY A 668 5.69 1.49 0.92
C GLY A 668 6.23 2.22 2.16
N ASP A 669 7.41 1.82 2.65
CA ASP A 669 8.07 2.41 3.81
C ASP A 669 8.80 3.71 3.46
N ILE A 670 8.97 4.00 2.17
CA ILE A 670 9.55 5.25 1.66
C ILE A 670 8.57 5.97 0.72
N GLY A 671 8.54 7.29 0.82
CA GLY A 671 7.96 8.16 -0.20
C GLY A 671 9.03 8.65 -1.16
N VAL A 672 8.68 8.81 -2.43
CA VAL A 672 9.57 9.41 -3.43
C VAL A 672 8.82 10.49 -4.19
N PHE A 673 9.47 11.63 -4.31
CA PHE A 673 8.97 12.82 -4.97
C PHE A 673 10.05 13.42 -5.85
N SER A 674 9.64 14.05 -6.95
CA SER A 674 10.54 14.74 -7.86
C SER A 674 9.89 16.00 -8.40
N GLU A 675 10.62 17.10 -8.41
CA GLU A 675 10.19 18.38 -8.98
C GLU A 675 11.27 18.95 -9.89
N ALA A 676 10.86 19.54 -11.02
CA ALA A 676 11.78 20.22 -11.93
C ALA A 676 12.38 21.50 -11.33
N ARG A 677 11.67 22.11 -10.37
CA ARG A 677 12.13 23.25 -9.61
C ARG A 677 11.51 23.19 -8.21
N TRP A 678 12.21 22.58 -7.28
CA TRP A 678 11.70 22.44 -5.92
C TRP A 678 11.88 23.74 -5.14
N GLN A 679 10.86 24.16 -4.38
CA GLN A 679 10.86 25.47 -3.70
C GLN A 679 12.08 25.66 -2.78
N HIS A 680 12.58 24.60 -2.15
CA HIS A 680 13.73 24.65 -1.26
C HIS A 680 15.06 24.90 -2.01
N SER A 681 15.33 24.12 -3.05
CA SER A 681 16.61 24.17 -3.78
C SER A 681 16.63 25.17 -4.94
N GLN A 682 15.44 25.59 -5.42
CA GLN A 682 15.24 26.29 -6.69
C GLN A 682 15.80 25.55 -7.91
N ALA A 683 16.05 24.25 -7.77
CA ALA A 683 16.67 23.40 -8.79
C ALA A 683 15.86 22.10 -9.00
N PRO A 684 16.15 21.34 -10.07
CA PRO A 684 15.59 20.01 -10.25
C PRO A 684 16.04 19.08 -9.14
N SER A 685 15.08 18.48 -8.43
CA SER A 685 15.35 17.72 -7.22
C SER A 685 14.58 16.40 -7.18
N VAL A 686 15.19 15.40 -6.54
CA VAL A 686 14.53 14.18 -6.09
C VAL A 686 14.65 14.11 -4.58
N CYS A 687 13.54 13.83 -3.90
CA CYS A 687 13.48 13.61 -2.47
C CYS A 687 12.91 12.22 -2.18
N ILE A 688 13.59 11.48 -1.31
CA ILE A 688 13.16 10.21 -0.74
C ILE A 688 13.01 10.42 0.77
N TYR A 689 11.85 10.12 1.33
CA TYR A 689 11.59 10.32 2.75
C TYR A 689 11.02 9.07 3.40
N ASP A 690 11.26 8.93 4.69
CA ASP A 690 10.74 7.84 5.51
C ASP A 690 9.21 8.03 5.64
N ASN A 691 8.42 7.05 5.22
CA ASN A 691 6.95 7.11 5.24
C ASN A 691 6.39 6.68 6.61
N VAL A 692 7.04 7.15 7.67
CA VAL A 692 6.75 6.88 9.08
C VAL A 692 6.96 8.18 9.85
N PRO A 693 6.01 8.63 10.69
CA PRO A 693 6.20 9.82 11.50
C PRO A 693 7.47 9.73 12.36
N GLY A 694 8.26 10.80 12.39
CA GLY A 694 9.55 10.88 13.09
C GLY A 694 10.73 10.21 12.38
N GLY A 695 10.49 9.47 11.30
CA GLY A 695 11.53 8.76 10.55
C GLY A 695 11.98 7.44 11.18
N THR A 696 12.67 6.64 10.39
CA THR A 696 13.22 5.33 10.73
C THR A 696 14.74 5.25 10.51
N GLY A 697 15.38 6.37 10.17
CA GLY A 697 16.81 6.45 9.88
C GLY A 697 17.18 6.03 8.46
N PHE A 698 16.23 5.84 7.54
CA PHE A 698 16.56 5.47 6.16
C PHE A 698 17.24 6.62 5.42
N SER A 699 16.77 7.84 5.65
CA SER A 699 17.27 9.02 4.95
C SER A 699 18.77 9.28 5.19
N GLU A 700 19.26 9.10 6.41
CA GLU A 700 20.69 9.23 6.73
C GLU A 700 21.51 8.20 5.95
N HIS A 701 21.09 6.93 5.94
CA HIS A 701 21.80 5.90 5.20
C HIS A 701 21.75 6.11 3.67
N LEU A 702 20.63 6.63 3.13
CA LEU A 702 20.53 7.00 1.71
C LEU A 702 21.50 8.14 1.34
N PHE A 703 21.78 9.06 2.25
CA PHE A 703 22.76 10.11 2.04
C PHE A 703 24.18 9.55 1.87
N GLU A 704 24.55 8.56 2.69
CA GLU A 704 25.82 7.83 2.57
C GLU A 704 25.88 7.05 1.24
N LEU A 705 24.80 6.35 0.90
CA LEU A 705 24.68 5.51 -0.30
C LEU A 705 24.44 6.26 -1.61
N HIS A 706 24.52 7.60 -1.63
CA HIS A 706 24.17 8.42 -2.80
C HIS A 706 24.75 7.89 -4.12
N ASP A 707 26.06 7.70 -4.18
CA ASP A 707 26.75 7.29 -5.41
C ASP A 707 26.36 5.85 -5.80
N ASP A 708 26.34 4.93 -4.83
CA ASP A 708 25.98 3.53 -5.05
C ASP A 708 24.55 3.38 -5.56
N LEU A 709 23.60 4.17 -5.03
CA LEU A 709 22.22 4.20 -5.48
C LEU A 709 22.07 4.67 -6.92
N LEU A 710 22.79 5.73 -7.31
CA LEU A 710 22.76 6.24 -8.69
C LEU A 710 23.43 5.28 -9.66
N ILE A 711 24.54 4.64 -9.27
CA ILE A 711 25.22 3.62 -10.06
C ILE A 711 24.29 2.41 -10.25
N ALA A 712 23.69 1.90 -9.17
CA ALA A 712 22.74 0.80 -9.22
C ALA A 712 21.52 1.14 -10.10
N ALA A 713 21.02 2.38 -10.02
CA ALA A 713 19.99 2.86 -10.95
C ALA A 713 20.45 2.81 -12.40
N GLY A 714 21.67 3.24 -12.70
CA GLY A 714 22.27 3.10 -14.02
C GLY A 714 22.37 1.65 -14.49
N GLU A 715 22.85 0.74 -13.64
CA GLU A 715 22.97 -0.69 -13.96
C GLU A 715 21.61 -1.33 -14.25
N VAL A 716 20.62 -1.09 -13.39
CA VAL A 716 19.25 -1.62 -13.58
C VAL A 716 18.62 -1.08 -14.85
N VAL A 717 18.75 0.22 -15.12
CA VAL A 717 18.19 0.85 -16.32
C VAL A 717 18.88 0.31 -17.57
N ALA A 718 20.21 0.21 -17.57
CA ALA A 718 21.00 -0.29 -18.71
C ALA A 718 20.69 -1.77 -19.02
N ASN A 719 20.69 -2.63 -18.00
CA ASN A 719 20.53 -4.08 -18.14
C ASN A 719 19.07 -4.51 -18.35
N CYS A 720 18.10 -3.63 -18.11
CA CYS A 720 16.70 -3.94 -18.36
C CYS A 720 16.44 -4.15 -19.86
N PRO A 721 15.80 -5.25 -20.30
CA PRO A 721 15.63 -5.57 -21.72
C PRO A 721 14.62 -4.66 -22.45
N CYS A 722 13.90 -3.79 -21.73
CA CYS A 722 12.94 -2.88 -22.36
C CYS A 722 13.61 -1.84 -23.27
N GLN A 723 12.88 -1.41 -24.31
CA GLN A 723 13.35 -0.41 -25.28
C GLN A 723 13.15 1.03 -24.78
N SER A 724 11.94 1.35 -24.30
CA SER A 724 11.55 2.73 -23.95
C SER A 724 11.43 3.00 -22.45
N GLY A 725 11.16 1.96 -21.67
CA GLY A 725 10.91 2.03 -20.23
C GLY A 725 9.85 1.02 -19.81
N CYS A 726 10.02 0.40 -18.64
CA CYS A 726 9.07 -0.55 -18.08
C CYS A 726 8.93 -0.38 -16.57
N PRO A 727 7.92 -0.99 -15.95
CA PRO A 727 7.71 -0.95 -14.50
C PRO A 727 8.88 -1.44 -13.64
N SER A 728 9.82 -2.22 -14.20
CA SER A 728 11.03 -2.67 -13.48
C SER A 728 12.24 -1.73 -13.57
N CYS A 729 12.16 -0.63 -14.33
CA CYS A 729 13.26 0.33 -14.43
C CYS A 729 12.78 1.77 -14.22
N VAL A 730 12.61 2.56 -15.27
CA VAL A 730 12.19 3.99 -15.24
C VAL A 730 10.67 4.18 -15.15
N GLY A 731 9.96 3.06 -15.07
CA GLY A 731 8.51 2.98 -15.12
C GLY A 731 7.97 2.84 -16.54
N PRO A 732 6.66 2.54 -16.66
CA PRO A 732 6.01 2.31 -17.94
C PRO A 732 6.06 3.59 -18.79
N ALA A 733 6.64 3.48 -19.97
CA ALA A 733 6.65 4.53 -20.99
C ALA A 733 5.53 4.27 -22.02
N VAL A 734 4.99 5.33 -22.61
CA VAL A 734 4.02 5.23 -23.70
C VAL A 734 4.74 4.86 -25.00
N GLU A 735 4.19 3.93 -25.77
CA GLU A 735 4.73 3.54 -27.08
C GLU A 735 4.70 4.71 -28.07
N GLY A 736 5.75 4.85 -28.91
CA GLY A 736 5.82 5.84 -29.99
C GLY A 736 6.48 7.18 -29.65
N GLY A 737 6.90 7.42 -28.40
CA GLY A 737 7.63 8.63 -27.98
C GLY A 737 9.16 8.44 -27.80
N GLU A 738 9.86 9.54 -27.49
CA GLU A 738 11.27 9.51 -27.09
C GLU A 738 11.48 8.60 -25.86
N SER A 739 12.50 7.74 -25.90
CA SER A 739 12.74 6.70 -24.89
C SER A 739 13.05 7.32 -23.52
N THR A 740 12.12 7.18 -22.57
CA THR A 740 12.34 7.56 -21.16
C THR A 740 13.58 6.88 -20.60
N LYS A 741 13.82 5.61 -20.97
CA LYS A 741 15.02 4.85 -20.61
C LYS A 741 16.29 5.57 -21.06
N GLN A 742 16.37 5.98 -22.33
CA GLN A 742 17.54 6.69 -22.84
C GLN A 742 17.72 8.05 -22.16
N ASN A 743 16.64 8.79 -21.92
CA ASN A 743 16.70 10.09 -21.27
C ASN A 743 17.16 9.97 -19.81
N VAL A 744 16.71 8.95 -19.08
CA VAL A 744 17.21 8.66 -17.72
C VAL A 744 18.69 8.28 -17.75
N MET A 745 19.13 7.48 -18.72
CA MET A 745 20.55 7.13 -18.86
C MET A 745 21.42 8.37 -19.12
N ARG A 746 20.97 9.28 -20.00
CA ARG A 746 21.68 10.56 -20.23
C ARG A 746 21.68 11.44 -18.99
N LEU A 747 20.56 11.50 -18.25
CA LEU A 747 20.48 12.25 -17.00
C LEU A 747 21.45 11.68 -15.96
N LEU A 748 21.48 10.35 -15.79
CA LEU A 748 22.44 9.68 -14.91
C LEU A 748 23.88 10.00 -15.28
N GLN A 749 24.23 10.03 -16.58
CA GLN A 749 25.57 10.43 -17.04
C GLN A 749 25.93 11.86 -16.64
N VAL A 750 24.97 12.78 -16.68
CA VAL A 750 25.15 14.17 -16.20
C VAL A 750 25.39 14.15 -14.69
N VAL A 751 24.55 13.46 -13.91
CA VAL A 751 24.62 13.45 -12.43
C VAL A 751 25.89 12.76 -11.90
N THR A 752 26.26 11.60 -12.45
CA THR A 752 27.41 10.81 -11.97
C THR A 752 28.73 11.19 -12.63
N GLY A 753 28.73 12.16 -13.56
CA GLY A 753 29.93 12.70 -14.21
C GLY A 753 30.89 11.66 -14.78
N ASN A 754 30.48 10.82 -15.75
CA ASN A 754 31.31 9.82 -16.46
C ASN A 754 32.21 8.89 -15.60
N GLN A 755 32.12 8.88 -14.27
CA GLN A 755 32.96 8.07 -13.41
C GLN A 755 32.50 6.61 -13.44
N ARG A 756 33.06 5.83 -14.37
CA ARG A 756 33.12 4.37 -14.24
C ARG A 756 34.15 4.03 -13.16
N ARG A 757 33.76 4.04 -11.89
CA ARG A 757 34.58 3.38 -10.86
C ARG A 757 34.36 1.86 -10.96
N PRO A 758 35.40 1.03 -11.08
CA PRO A 758 35.25 -0.42 -11.02
C PRO A 758 34.82 -0.83 -9.61
N ARG A 759 33.91 -1.81 -9.52
CA ARG A 759 33.35 -2.38 -8.28
C ARG A 759 34.43 -2.66 -7.22
N LYS A 760 34.19 -2.24 -5.98
CA LYS A 760 34.53 -3.09 -4.83
C LYS A 760 33.42 -4.13 -4.73
N SER A 761 33.78 -5.41 -4.80
CA SER A 761 32.84 -6.53 -4.62
C SER A 761 32.16 -6.43 -3.26
N LEU A 762 30.83 -6.36 -3.26
CA LEU A 762 29.98 -6.73 -2.12
C LEU A 762 29.79 -8.24 -2.09
#